data_AF-A0A075GND3-F1
#
_entry.id   AF-A0A075GND3-F1
#
_cell.length_a   1.000
_cell.length_b   1.000
_cell.length_c   1.000
_cell.angle_alpha   90.00
_cell.angle_beta   90.00
_cell.angle_gamma   90.00
#
_symmetry.space_group_name_H-M   'P 1'
#
loop_
_entity.id
_entity.type
_entity.pdbx_description
1 polymer ?
#
loop_
_entity_poly.entity_id
_entity_poly.type
_entity_poly.pdbx_seq_one_letter_code
_entity_poly.pdbx_strand_id
1 'polypeptide(L)'
;MISILSITGFTAYVVAVTMTPTSVGSIVDDGTTLLTNPRTVEVVDIAGQLIAIVTSRGDNGIEIIDVSDPDEPTSLSNCADGDGTQSCGATNLADPWGVATYTKDGSTYAVVTSNDDKSIEIIDVTTPASPESVGRVQDTIYLNLATFLKITTIGDSTYAVVASSGTKTTSSHVTMVDITDPANPQVGGSLTDTASILLKGPKSIDVYTVGDSTYAVVAAQEDDGIVIVDISDPNALTSVASFGDTDSSCSDDGGHSDGNCELNGATGLEIFSIGSSTYVVVTSRADNGVQIIDITTPSSPDAVGQVEDDGDTILHNPRGVDVFSIGTSTYALVSNCGGGGCEGGGIEVLDISDPTAPTTVGEDGARLANDNILGASYSTVYTLSNSTGKYVYAITLGYENDTVEIIHLGSEPTVTITSSSGSSGDTINSTVFSYTVTFSLTTSDFTIEDITVTGTANAGSPEASNFAGSGTTYTFDVVVSSSGTVSVSVPAGKATHTTTGHDNTASNTYTLTTQDKGSSTCARLVILGNCGTIAINNDEYQIIDPWSTVPTTEVMVGEPASITISTPHNFAAGKINSVSVYTEIFGSAANYELGSHIDYSIMKSDYYVSESEFFQVAGATHRIVQDTDVKNLEMFEVVFTMVFAKPMDTSHIVVETKNMHGISETIYLGNALKVIERPIELLTYEEKSKFELISEPELKDISSLDMDIEPDMDMLSIDPEPVVSKVTCGNGTMLKDNLCVANEMSFYFFINQFMVLFG
;
A
#
# COMPACT_ATOMS: atom_id res chain seq x y z
N MET A 1 10.33 32.21 -10.23
CA MET A 1 11.15 33.32 -9.68
C MET A 1 10.81 33.51 -8.20
N ILE A 2 11.75 33.30 -7.27
CA ILE A 2 11.44 33.26 -5.81
C ILE A 2 11.18 34.67 -5.24
N SER A 3 9.95 34.94 -4.79
CA SER A 3 9.60 36.15 -4.06
C SER A 3 9.83 35.97 -2.55
N ILE A 4 10.93 36.53 -2.04
CA ILE A 4 11.24 36.51 -0.60
C ILE A 4 10.36 37.53 0.13
N LEU A 5 9.25 37.07 0.75
CA LEU A 5 8.54 37.87 1.75
C LEU A 5 9.16 37.66 3.14
N SER A 6 9.86 38.68 3.64
CA SER A 6 10.45 38.68 4.98
C SER A 6 9.48 39.27 6.02
N ILE A 7 8.80 38.40 6.79
CA ILE A 7 8.19 38.77 8.07
C ILE A 7 8.48 37.67 9.11
N THR A 8 9.34 38.01 10.07
CA THR A 8 9.58 37.35 11.39
C THR A 8 9.25 35.86 11.55
N GLY A 9 10.30 35.02 11.51
CA GLY A 9 10.41 33.89 12.45
C GLY A 9 9.94 32.51 12.00
N PHE A 10 9.38 32.36 10.80
CA PHE A 10 9.17 31.05 10.16
C PHE A 10 9.97 30.98 8.86
N THR A 11 11.07 30.22 8.87
CA THR A 11 11.62 29.66 7.63
C THR A 11 10.76 28.46 7.27
N ALA A 12 9.71 28.68 6.49
CA ALA A 12 9.05 27.59 5.77
C ALA A 12 10.10 26.97 4.84
N TYR A 13 10.57 25.79 5.19
CA TYR A 13 11.44 25.00 4.33
C TYR A 13 10.52 24.35 3.30
N VAL A 14 10.23 25.06 2.22
CA VAL A 14 9.51 24.47 1.08
C VAL A 14 10.46 23.45 0.49
N VAL A 15 10.26 22.18 0.84
CA VAL A 15 10.87 21.06 0.14
C VAL A 15 10.30 21.12 -1.27
N ALA A 16 11.16 21.32 -2.26
CA ALA A 16 10.73 21.24 -3.65
C ALA A 16 10.18 19.85 -3.90
N VAL A 17 9.04 19.75 -4.59
CA VAL A 17 8.52 18.47 -5.02
C VAL A 17 9.54 17.85 -5.97
N THR A 18 10.01 16.64 -5.66
CA THR A 18 10.96 15.90 -6.50
C THR A 18 10.41 14.53 -6.81
N MET A 19 10.61 14.14 -8.06
CA MET A 19 10.16 12.89 -8.63
C MET A 19 11.26 12.39 -9.55
N THR A 20 11.61 11.12 -9.43
CA THR A 20 12.66 10.50 -10.24
C THR A 20 12.06 9.26 -10.88
N PRO A 21 11.51 9.34 -12.10
CA PRO A 21 10.99 8.18 -12.81
C PRO A 21 12.12 7.16 -13.04
N THR A 22 11.95 5.94 -12.55
CA THR A 22 12.95 4.87 -12.69
C THR A 22 12.34 3.63 -13.31
N SER A 23 12.94 3.14 -14.39
CA SER A 23 12.68 1.79 -14.91
C SER A 23 12.85 0.73 -13.82
N VAL A 24 11.90 -0.21 -13.75
CA VAL A 24 11.88 -1.31 -12.77
C VAL A 24 11.75 -2.68 -13.45
N GLY A 25 10.94 -2.79 -14.51
CA GLY A 25 10.72 -4.03 -15.25
C GLY A 25 10.40 -3.75 -16.72
N SER A 26 10.55 -4.76 -17.58
CA SER A 26 10.36 -4.60 -19.03
C SER A 26 9.96 -5.91 -19.71
N ILE A 27 9.09 -5.85 -20.71
CA ILE A 27 8.90 -6.92 -21.69
C ILE A 27 9.30 -6.38 -23.07
N VAL A 28 10.07 -7.19 -23.82
CA VAL A 28 10.56 -6.89 -25.18
C VAL A 28 9.96 -7.93 -26.12
N ASP A 29 9.64 -7.55 -27.36
CA ASP A 29 9.28 -8.51 -28.42
C ASP A 29 10.44 -9.49 -28.69
N ASP A 30 10.18 -10.78 -28.48
CA ASP A 30 11.09 -11.89 -28.79
C ASP A 30 10.56 -12.82 -29.90
N GLY A 31 9.44 -12.44 -30.52
CA GLY A 31 8.69 -13.25 -31.49
C GLY A 31 7.78 -14.31 -30.86
N THR A 32 7.61 -14.33 -29.54
CA THR A 32 6.60 -15.14 -28.83
C THR A 32 5.49 -14.30 -28.18
N THR A 33 5.79 -13.06 -27.80
CA THR A 33 4.84 -12.00 -27.46
C THR A 33 4.31 -11.31 -28.73
N LEU A 34 3.17 -10.63 -28.64
CA LEU A 34 2.62 -9.79 -29.71
C LEU A 34 2.86 -8.31 -29.39
N LEU A 35 4.08 -7.83 -29.63
CA LEU A 35 4.49 -6.47 -29.28
C LEU A 35 5.10 -5.66 -30.44
N THR A 36 5.10 -6.16 -31.67
CA THR A 36 5.61 -5.42 -32.84
C THR A 36 4.75 -4.16 -33.12
N ASN A 37 5.35 -2.98 -32.96
CA ASN A 37 4.70 -1.66 -32.96
C ASN A 37 3.55 -1.59 -31.93
N PRO A 38 3.86 -1.60 -30.61
CA PRO A 38 2.86 -1.51 -29.56
C PRO A 38 2.26 -0.11 -29.57
N ARG A 39 0.96 0.02 -29.22
CA ARG A 39 0.23 1.27 -29.48
C ARG A 39 -0.57 1.87 -28.33
N THR A 40 -1.43 1.12 -27.66
CA THR A 40 -2.09 1.55 -26.43
C THR A 40 -2.02 0.45 -25.40
N VAL A 41 -2.14 0.85 -24.13
CA VAL A 41 -2.14 -0.04 -22.97
C VAL A 41 -3.20 0.43 -22.00
N GLU A 42 -3.92 -0.53 -21.43
CA GLU A 42 -4.95 -0.34 -20.40
C GLU A 42 -4.61 -1.29 -19.24
N VAL A 43 -4.70 -0.82 -18.00
CA VAL A 43 -4.44 -1.65 -16.80
C VAL A 43 -5.71 -1.85 -16.00
N VAL A 44 -6.03 -3.10 -15.67
CA VAL A 44 -7.24 -3.49 -14.94
C VAL A 44 -6.92 -4.43 -13.78
N ASP A 45 -7.56 -4.21 -12.62
CA ASP A 45 -7.54 -5.13 -11.48
C ASP A 45 -8.53 -6.27 -11.73
N ILE A 46 -8.01 -7.50 -11.82
CA ILE A 46 -8.79 -8.73 -11.94
C ILE A 46 -8.51 -9.59 -10.69
N ALA A 47 -9.39 -9.44 -9.70
CA ALA A 47 -9.36 -10.19 -8.43
C ALA A 47 -8.08 -10.02 -7.59
N GLY A 48 -7.47 -8.83 -7.64
CA GLY A 48 -6.22 -8.48 -6.96
C GLY A 48 -4.96 -8.71 -7.80
N GLN A 49 -5.11 -9.12 -9.07
CA GLN A 49 -4.03 -9.20 -10.05
C GLN A 49 -4.14 -7.98 -10.99
N LEU A 50 -3.06 -7.21 -11.13
CA LEU A 50 -3.00 -6.07 -12.04
C LEU A 50 -2.60 -6.56 -13.43
N ILE A 51 -3.50 -6.41 -14.40
CA ILE A 51 -3.35 -6.93 -15.75
C ILE A 51 -3.24 -5.76 -16.73
N ALA A 52 -2.14 -5.70 -17.47
CA ALA A 52 -1.97 -4.79 -18.58
C ALA A 52 -2.40 -5.48 -19.89
N ILE A 53 -3.16 -4.77 -20.72
CA ILE A 53 -3.60 -5.22 -22.04
C ILE A 53 -3.05 -4.26 -23.08
N VAL A 54 -2.17 -4.73 -23.96
CA VAL A 54 -1.41 -3.91 -24.91
C VAL A 54 -1.84 -4.22 -26.34
N THR A 55 -2.23 -3.23 -27.14
CA THR A 55 -2.51 -3.43 -28.58
C THR A 55 -1.22 -3.40 -29.40
N SER A 56 -0.99 -4.40 -30.25
CA SER A 56 0.12 -4.46 -31.21
C SER A 56 -0.36 -4.30 -32.65
N ARG A 57 0.19 -3.30 -33.35
CA ARG A 57 -0.18 -2.94 -34.72
C ARG A 57 0.41 -3.86 -35.77
N GLY A 58 1.64 -4.32 -35.56
CA GLY A 58 2.33 -5.23 -36.46
C GLY A 58 1.77 -6.65 -36.39
N ASP A 59 1.44 -7.10 -35.18
CA ASP A 59 0.94 -8.47 -34.95
C ASP A 59 -0.56 -8.62 -35.16
N ASN A 60 -1.29 -7.51 -35.30
CA ASN A 60 -2.74 -7.48 -35.46
C ASN A 60 -3.44 -8.09 -34.24
N GLY A 61 -3.07 -7.64 -33.03
CA GLY A 61 -3.51 -8.31 -31.81
C GLY A 61 -3.42 -7.50 -30.52
N ILE A 62 -3.69 -8.18 -29.41
CA ILE A 62 -3.38 -7.74 -28.05
C ILE A 62 -2.49 -8.75 -27.33
N GLU A 63 -1.57 -8.24 -26.52
CA GLU A 63 -0.77 -8.98 -25.54
C GLU A 63 -1.33 -8.73 -24.13
N ILE A 64 -1.42 -9.77 -23.29
CA ILE A 64 -1.97 -9.68 -21.93
C ILE A 64 -0.86 -10.03 -20.93
N ILE A 65 -0.55 -9.09 -20.05
CA ILE A 65 0.62 -9.10 -19.18
C ILE A 65 0.19 -8.96 -17.71
N ASP A 66 0.74 -9.77 -16.82
CA ASP A 66 0.69 -9.54 -15.38
C ASP A 66 1.72 -8.49 -14.98
N VAL A 67 1.25 -7.40 -14.34
CA VAL A 67 2.06 -6.30 -13.81
C VAL A 67 1.88 -6.14 -12.29
N SER A 68 1.37 -7.18 -11.62
CA SER A 68 1.21 -7.24 -10.16
C SER A 68 2.55 -7.21 -9.43
N ASP A 69 3.61 -7.70 -10.07
CA ASP A 69 5.00 -7.46 -9.69
C ASP A 69 5.65 -6.53 -10.75
N PRO A 70 5.81 -5.24 -10.45
CA PRO A 70 6.40 -4.26 -11.38
C PRO A 70 7.86 -4.52 -11.75
N ASP A 71 8.61 -5.24 -10.90
CA ASP A 71 10.01 -5.59 -11.15
C ASP A 71 10.13 -6.86 -12.02
N GLU A 72 9.15 -7.76 -11.96
CA GLU A 72 9.08 -9.01 -12.76
C GLU A 72 7.76 -9.16 -13.55
N PRO A 73 7.45 -8.28 -14.54
CA PRO A 73 6.26 -8.41 -15.36
C PRO A 73 6.29 -9.66 -16.25
N THR A 74 5.14 -10.32 -16.43
CA THR A 74 5.06 -11.59 -17.19
C THR A 74 3.96 -11.61 -18.23
N SER A 75 4.30 -12.01 -19.47
CA SER A 75 3.31 -12.36 -20.49
C SER A 75 2.47 -13.55 -20.01
N LEU A 76 1.13 -13.42 -20.09
CA LEU A 76 0.18 -14.46 -19.71
C LEU A 76 -0.45 -15.14 -20.94
N SER A 77 -0.89 -14.34 -21.92
CA SER A 77 -1.50 -14.82 -23.16
C SER A 77 -1.64 -13.69 -24.19
N ASN A 78 -2.14 -14.02 -25.39
CA ASN A 78 -2.43 -13.06 -26.43
C ASN A 78 -3.59 -13.45 -27.35
N CYS A 79 -4.04 -12.46 -28.12
CA CYS A 79 -5.08 -12.57 -29.14
C CYS A 79 -4.58 -11.91 -30.43
N ALA A 80 -4.72 -12.57 -31.58
CA ALA A 80 -4.44 -11.95 -32.88
C ALA A 80 -5.58 -12.19 -33.88
N ASP A 81 -5.63 -11.38 -34.92
CA ASP A 81 -6.41 -11.62 -36.13
C ASP A 81 -5.98 -12.94 -36.79
N GLY A 82 -6.95 -13.71 -37.26
CA GLY A 82 -6.67 -15.04 -37.80
C GLY A 82 -7.85 -16.01 -37.85
N ASP A 83 -7.55 -17.23 -38.32
CA ASP A 83 -8.53 -18.28 -38.60
C ASP A 83 -8.98 -19.10 -37.38
N GLY A 84 -8.60 -18.68 -36.17
CA GLY A 84 -8.97 -19.31 -34.90
C GLY A 84 -7.99 -20.38 -34.43
N THR A 85 -6.70 -20.19 -34.72
CA THR A 85 -5.59 -20.99 -34.21
C THR A 85 -4.91 -20.37 -32.98
N GLN A 86 -5.32 -19.16 -32.60
CA GLN A 86 -4.86 -18.32 -31.49
C GLN A 86 -5.61 -18.61 -30.17
N SER A 87 -5.12 -18.09 -29.04
CA SER A 87 -5.64 -18.40 -27.68
C SER A 87 -7.14 -18.14 -27.51
N CYS A 88 -7.65 -17.07 -28.13
CA CYS A 88 -9.05 -16.61 -27.98
C CYS A 88 -9.94 -16.84 -29.22
N GLY A 89 -9.51 -17.68 -30.15
CA GLY A 89 -10.26 -17.98 -31.37
C GLY A 89 -10.05 -16.96 -32.49
N ALA A 90 -10.97 -16.93 -33.46
CA ALA A 90 -10.88 -16.06 -34.63
C ALA A 90 -11.41 -14.66 -34.26
N THR A 91 -10.60 -13.61 -34.41
CA THR A 91 -10.95 -12.22 -34.04
C THR A 91 -11.02 -11.31 -35.27
N ASN A 92 -11.36 -10.04 -35.10
CA ASN A 92 -11.25 -8.99 -36.12
C ASN A 92 -10.31 -7.88 -35.60
N LEU A 93 -9.01 -8.17 -35.54
CA LEU A 93 -7.99 -7.33 -34.90
C LEU A 93 -6.95 -6.77 -35.90
N ALA A 94 -7.26 -6.62 -37.19
CA ALA A 94 -6.32 -6.01 -38.14
C ALA A 94 -6.01 -4.53 -37.84
N ASP A 95 -4.71 -4.22 -37.63
CA ASP A 95 -4.18 -2.95 -37.11
C ASP A 95 -4.99 -2.39 -35.92
N PRO A 96 -4.90 -2.97 -34.70
CA PRO A 96 -5.63 -2.51 -33.53
C PRO A 96 -4.97 -1.28 -32.94
N TRP A 97 -5.77 -0.32 -32.49
CA TRP A 97 -5.29 0.99 -32.05
C TRP A 97 -5.56 1.26 -30.58
N GLY A 98 -6.82 1.17 -30.15
CA GLY A 98 -7.26 1.50 -28.80
C GLY A 98 -7.83 0.28 -28.10
N VAL A 99 -7.59 0.19 -26.80
CA VAL A 99 -8.25 -0.76 -25.89
C VAL A 99 -8.82 0.00 -24.69
N ALA A 100 -9.96 -0.45 -24.19
CA ALA A 100 -10.52 -0.01 -22.91
C ALA A 100 -11.24 -1.17 -22.22
N THR A 101 -11.29 -1.20 -20.89
CA THR A 101 -11.90 -2.29 -20.13
C THR A 101 -13.21 -1.91 -19.45
N TYR A 102 -14.04 -2.92 -19.16
CA TYR A 102 -15.19 -2.79 -18.26
C TYR A 102 -15.56 -4.10 -17.59
N THR A 103 -16.14 -4.02 -16.40
CA THR A 103 -16.65 -5.20 -15.67
C THR A 103 -18.17 -5.24 -15.73
N LYS A 104 -18.73 -6.41 -16.04
CA LYS A 104 -20.17 -6.70 -15.99
C LYS A 104 -20.42 -8.06 -15.35
N ASP A 105 -21.36 -8.10 -14.39
CA ASP A 105 -21.82 -9.31 -13.69
C ASP A 105 -20.70 -10.18 -13.06
N GLY A 106 -19.53 -9.59 -12.80
CA GLY A 106 -18.34 -10.25 -12.26
C GLY A 106 -17.33 -10.73 -13.31
N SER A 107 -17.63 -10.61 -14.60
CA SER A 107 -16.69 -10.78 -15.71
C SER A 107 -16.07 -9.45 -16.15
N THR A 108 -14.80 -9.46 -16.54
CA THR A 108 -14.09 -8.30 -17.09
C THR A 108 -13.87 -8.50 -18.58
N TYR A 109 -14.20 -7.46 -19.36
CA TYR A 109 -14.13 -7.45 -20.81
C TYR A 109 -13.18 -6.35 -21.29
N ALA A 110 -12.32 -6.68 -22.25
CA ALA A 110 -11.57 -5.72 -23.04
C ALA A 110 -12.32 -5.44 -24.35
N VAL A 111 -12.46 -4.16 -24.70
CA VAL A 111 -13.02 -3.72 -25.98
C VAL A 111 -11.89 -3.10 -26.80
N VAL A 112 -11.61 -3.66 -27.97
CA VAL A 112 -10.49 -3.28 -28.83
C VAL A 112 -11.01 -2.71 -30.15
N THR A 113 -10.47 -1.57 -30.59
CA THR A 113 -10.74 -0.96 -31.90
C THR A 113 -9.73 -1.38 -32.95
N SER A 114 -10.21 -1.72 -34.15
CA SER A 114 -9.38 -2.21 -35.26
C SER A 114 -9.50 -1.33 -36.50
N ASN A 115 -8.38 -0.83 -37.00
CA ASN A 115 -8.33 0.18 -38.03
C ASN A 115 -8.68 -0.39 -39.41
N ASP A 116 -8.01 -1.48 -39.80
CA ASP A 116 -8.17 -2.10 -41.11
C ASP A 116 -9.44 -2.97 -41.20
N ASP A 117 -9.82 -3.64 -40.10
CA ASP A 117 -11.07 -4.41 -39.99
C ASP A 117 -12.32 -3.56 -39.73
N LYS A 118 -12.15 -2.28 -39.36
CA LYS A 118 -13.22 -1.28 -39.22
C LYS A 118 -14.27 -1.69 -38.20
N SER A 119 -13.77 -2.09 -37.03
CA SER A 119 -14.54 -2.86 -36.05
C SER A 119 -14.21 -2.48 -34.62
N ILE A 120 -15.09 -2.95 -33.72
CA ILE A 120 -14.67 -3.30 -32.36
C ILE A 120 -14.79 -4.80 -32.14
N GLU A 121 -13.86 -5.36 -31.38
CA GLU A 121 -13.88 -6.73 -30.84
C GLU A 121 -14.04 -6.64 -29.31
N ILE A 122 -14.83 -7.54 -28.73
CA ILE A 122 -15.04 -7.67 -27.28
C ILE A 122 -14.51 -9.03 -26.84
N ILE A 123 -13.56 -8.99 -25.91
CA ILE A 123 -12.80 -10.14 -25.44
C ILE A 123 -13.07 -10.27 -23.93
N ASP A 124 -13.57 -11.42 -23.49
CA ASP A 124 -13.62 -11.77 -22.06
C ASP A 124 -12.19 -12.05 -21.59
N VAL A 125 -11.73 -11.24 -20.64
CA VAL A 125 -10.38 -11.32 -20.03
C VAL A 125 -10.46 -11.71 -18.55
N THR A 126 -11.62 -12.15 -18.06
CA THR A 126 -11.84 -12.60 -16.66
C THR A 126 -10.87 -13.72 -16.25
N THR A 127 -10.36 -14.49 -17.21
CA THR A 127 -9.21 -15.37 -17.03
C THR A 127 -8.07 -14.90 -17.95
N PRO A 128 -7.14 -14.04 -17.48
CA PRO A 128 -6.13 -13.38 -18.32
C PRO A 128 -5.17 -14.33 -19.07
N ALA A 129 -4.99 -15.55 -18.58
CA ALA A 129 -4.19 -16.60 -19.23
C ALA A 129 -4.98 -17.44 -20.28
N SER A 130 -6.28 -17.16 -20.46
CA SER A 130 -7.16 -17.86 -21.40
C SER A 130 -8.34 -16.96 -21.84
N PRO A 131 -8.05 -15.81 -22.50
CA PRO A 131 -9.07 -14.88 -22.99
C PRO A 131 -9.96 -15.54 -24.07
N GLU A 132 -11.19 -15.05 -24.24
CA GLU A 132 -12.14 -15.53 -25.25
C GLU A 132 -12.80 -14.37 -25.99
N SER A 133 -12.77 -14.36 -27.33
CA SER A 133 -13.56 -13.39 -28.11
C SER A 133 -15.05 -13.72 -27.96
N VAL A 134 -15.85 -12.81 -27.40
CA VAL A 134 -17.28 -13.03 -27.11
C VAL A 134 -18.23 -12.30 -28.07
N GLY A 135 -17.81 -11.20 -28.67
CA GLY A 135 -18.64 -10.46 -29.62
C GLY A 135 -17.87 -9.40 -30.40
N ARG A 136 -18.40 -8.98 -31.56
CA ARG A 136 -17.80 -7.94 -32.40
C ARG A 136 -18.83 -7.25 -33.26
N VAL A 137 -18.49 -6.06 -33.74
CA VAL A 137 -19.27 -5.37 -34.78
C VAL A 137 -18.33 -4.65 -35.76
N GLN A 138 -18.63 -4.76 -37.05
CA GLN A 138 -17.92 -4.04 -38.12
C GLN A 138 -18.87 -3.04 -38.78
N ASP A 139 -18.40 -1.82 -39.03
CA ASP A 139 -19.15 -0.85 -39.84
C ASP A 139 -18.20 -0.05 -40.75
N THR A 140 -18.35 -0.24 -42.06
CA THR A 140 -17.49 0.38 -43.09
C THR A 140 -17.69 1.89 -43.28
N ILE A 141 -18.60 2.52 -42.52
CA ILE A 141 -18.85 3.95 -42.48
C ILE A 141 -18.45 4.48 -41.09
N TYR A 142 -19.15 4.07 -40.04
CA TYR A 142 -19.06 4.69 -38.70
C TYR A 142 -17.93 4.15 -37.82
N LEU A 143 -17.38 2.98 -38.16
CA LEU A 143 -16.20 2.37 -37.55
C LEU A 143 -15.02 2.27 -38.53
N ASN A 144 -15.10 2.96 -39.69
CA ASN A 144 -14.01 2.97 -40.66
C ASN A 144 -12.76 3.62 -40.07
N LEU A 145 -11.64 2.89 -40.06
CA LEU A 145 -10.39 3.31 -39.42
C LEU A 145 -10.63 3.70 -37.95
N ALA A 146 -11.31 2.82 -37.19
CA ALA A 146 -11.48 2.98 -35.75
C ALA A 146 -10.11 3.20 -35.07
N THR A 147 -10.04 4.14 -34.13
CA THR A 147 -8.77 4.57 -33.51
C THR A 147 -8.82 4.38 -32.00
N PHE A 148 -9.41 5.30 -31.25
CA PHE A 148 -9.47 5.29 -29.79
C PHE A 148 -10.91 5.11 -29.31
N LEU A 149 -11.07 4.63 -28.08
CA LEU A 149 -12.36 4.52 -27.42
C LEU A 149 -12.24 4.79 -25.92
N LYS A 150 -13.36 5.21 -25.30
CA LYS A 150 -13.56 5.16 -23.85
C LYS A 150 -14.88 4.42 -23.57
N ILE A 151 -14.97 3.69 -22.46
CA ILE A 151 -16.23 3.08 -22.03
C ILE A 151 -17.01 4.05 -21.14
N THR A 152 -18.32 4.11 -21.31
CA THR A 152 -19.22 4.90 -20.45
C THR A 152 -20.54 4.17 -20.20
N THR A 153 -21.25 4.55 -19.15
CA THR A 153 -22.58 4.01 -18.82
C THR A 153 -23.60 5.13 -18.84
N ILE A 154 -24.70 4.94 -19.58
CA ILE A 154 -25.80 5.90 -19.70
C ILE A 154 -27.09 5.16 -19.33
N GLY A 155 -27.67 5.52 -18.17
CA GLY A 155 -28.76 4.76 -17.57
C GLY A 155 -28.29 3.36 -17.14
N ASP A 156 -29.01 2.32 -17.57
CA ASP A 156 -28.69 0.91 -17.30
C ASP A 156 -27.82 0.27 -18.42
N SER A 157 -27.39 1.04 -19.42
CA SER A 157 -26.69 0.56 -20.62
C SER A 157 -25.24 1.04 -20.68
N THR A 158 -24.36 0.14 -21.13
CA THR A 158 -22.91 0.39 -21.28
C THR A 158 -22.58 0.59 -22.76
N TYR A 159 -21.79 1.61 -23.06
CA TYR A 159 -21.42 2.02 -24.41
C TYR A 159 -19.90 2.16 -24.56
N ALA A 160 -19.37 1.70 -25.69
CA ALA A 160 -18.07 2.17 -26.18
C ALA A 160 -18.30 3.45 -27.00
N VAL A 161 -17.60 4.52 -26.64
CA VAL A 161 -17.58 5.78 -27.41
C VAL A 161 -16.35 5.71 -28.31
N VAL A 162 -16.54 5.46 -29.60
CA VAL A 162 -15.45 5.15 -30.54
C VAL A 162 -15.16 6.34 -31.45
N ALA A 163 -13.90 6.76 -31.47
CA ALA A 163 -13.38 7.74 -32.43
C ALA A 163 -12.84 7.00 -33.68
N SER A 164 -13.38 7.34 -34.85
CA SER A 164 -13.06 6.68 -36.13
C SER A 164 -12.56 7.69 -37.16
N SER A 165 -11.44 7.37 -37.81
CA SER A 165 -10.79 8.30 -38.73
C SER A 165 -11.42 8.31 -40.12
N GLY A 166 -11.60 9.52 -40.63
CA GLY A 166 -11.86 9.75 -42.04
C GLY A 166 -10.68 9.34 -42.92
N THR A 167 -10.94 9.33 -44.22
CA THR A 167 -9.93 9.34 -45.28
C THR A 167 -10.01 10.67 -46.02
N LYS A 168 -9.19 10.88 -47.05
CA LYS A 168 -9.38 12.02 -47.99
C LYS A 168 -10.75 12.03 -48.72
N THR A 169 -11.57 10.99 -48.56
CA THR A 169 -12.86 10.79 -49.24
C THR A 169 -14.00 10.36 -48.32
N THR A 170 -13.77 10.18 -47.02
CA THR A 170 -14.76 9.79 -46.00
C THR A 170 -14.55 10.64 -44.75
N SER A 171 -15.64 11.06 -44.10
CA SER A 171 -15.57 11.85 -42.87
C SER A 171 -15.01 11.07 -41.69
N SER A 172 -14.51 11.78 -40.68
CA SER A 172 -14.27 11.20 -39.35
C SER A 172 -15.58 11.13 -38.54
N HIS A 173 -15.60 10.28 -37.52
CA HIS A 173 -16.81 9.99 -36.73
C HIS A 173 -16.51 9.85 -35.24
N VAL A 174 -17.47 10.23 -34.40
CA VAL A 174 -17.61 9.75 -33.02
C VAL A 174 -18.86 8.90 -32.97
N THR A 175 -18.72 7.63 -32.61
CA THR A 175 -19.79 6.63 -32.75
C THR A 175 -20.02 5.92 -31.43
N MET A 176 -21.27 5.91 -30.96
CA MET A 176 -21.67 5.07 -29.84
C MET A 176 -21.85 3.64 -30.32
N VAL A 177 -21.31 2.68 -29.59
CA VAL A 177 -21.61 1.25 -29.76
C VAL A 177 -22.17 0.74 -28.44
N ASP A 178 -23.42 0.26 -28.47
CA ASP A 178 -24.03 -0.41 -27.33
C ASP A 178 -23.32 -1.76 -27.11
N ILE A 179 -22.70 -1.91 -25.94
CA ILE A 179 -21.97 -3.11 -25.50
C ILE A 179 -22.62 -3.69 -24.23
N THR A 180 -23.86 -3.30 -23.92
CA THR A 180 -24.61 -3.78 -22.76
C THR A 180 -24.74 -5.30 -22.79
N ASP A 181 -24.88 -5.91 -23.97
CA ASP A 181 -24.68 -7.35 -24.18
C ASP A 181 -23.33 -7.57 -24.90
N PRO A 182 -22.27 -8.03 -24.21
CA PRO A 182 -20.95 -8.22 -24.82
C PRO A 182 -20.97 -9.22 -25.98
N ALA A 183 -21.95 -10.12 -26.04
CA ALA A 183 -22.09 -11.09 -27.14
C ALA A 183 -22.80 -10.51 -28.38
N ASN A 184 -23.47 -9.36 -28.26
CA ASN A 184 -24.28 -8.77 -29.33
C ASN A 184 -24.10 -7.24 -29.47
N PRO A 185 -22.87 -6.71 -29.59
CA PRO A 185 -22.65 -5.26 -29.67
C PRO A 185 -23.31 -4.62 -30.90
N GLN A 186 -23.91 -3.44 -30.74
CA GLN A 186 -24.69 -2.75 -31.79
C GLN A 186 -24.22 -1.31 -32.01
N VAL A 187 -23.97 -0.91 -33.26
CA VAL A 187 -23.70 0.51 -33.60
C VAL A 187 -24.97 1.34 -33.37
N GLY A 188 -24.83 2.41 -32.59
CA GLY A 188 -25.87 3.38 -32.22
C GLY A 188 -25.76 4.69 -32.99
N GLY A 189 -25.91 5.82 -32.27
CA GLY A 189 -25.76 7.15 -32.84
C GLY A 189 -24.32 7.50 -33.20
N SER A 190 -24.14 8.38 -34.18
CA SER A 190 -22.82 8.85 -34.62
C SER A 190 -22.83 10.34 -34.95
N LEU A 191 -21.85 11.08 -34.44
CA LEU A 191 -21.50 12.42 -34.91
C LEU A 191 -20.56 12.29 -36.12
N THR A 192 -20.77 13.12 -37.14
CA THR A 192 -19.93 13.14 -38.34
C THR A 192 -19.19 14.47 -38.45
N ASP A 193 -17.90 14.39 -38.79
CA ASP A 193 -17.03 15.53 -39.11
C ASP A 193 -17.62 16.44 -40.20
N THR A 194 -17.51 17.75 -39.98
CA THR A 194 -17.91 18.83 -40.90
C THR A 194 -16.98 20.03 -40.72
N ALA A 195 -16.95 20.95 -41.68
CA ALA A 195 -16.12 22.17 -41.63
C ALA A 195 -16.39 23.15 -40.45
N SER A 196 -17.25 22.79 -39.49
CA SER A 196 -17.51 23.53 -38.24
C SER A 196 -17.45 22.64 -36.99
N ILE A 197 -16.91 21.43 -37.11
CA ILE A 197 -16.72 20.46 -36.02
C ILE A 197 -15.28 19.94 -36.17
N LEU A 198 -14.37 20.33 -35.27
CA LEU A 198 -12.97 19.93 -35.34
C LEU A 198 -12.81 18.45 -34.93
N LEU A 199 -12.89 17.53 -35.90
CA LEU A 199 -12.95 16.09 -35.66
C LEU A 199 -12.11 15.27 -36.66
N LYS A 200 -11.44 15.92 -37.62
CA LYS A 200 -10.70 15.23 -38.67
C LYS A 200 -9.43 14.57 -38.12
N GLY A 201 -9.31 13.27 -38.38
CA GLY A 201 -8.15 12.46 -37.97
C GLY A 201 -7.99 12.34 -36.45
N PRO A 202 -9.01 11.84 -35.71
CA PRO A 202 -8.96 11.77 -34.25
C PRO A 202 -7.82 10.87 -33.73
N LYS A 203 -7.31 11.19 -32.53
CA LYS A 203 -6.13 10.54 -31.91
C LYS A 203 -6.22 10.28 -30.40
N SER A 204 -7.23 10.78 -29.71
CA SER A 204 -7.64 10.35 -28.37
C SER A 204 -9.09 10.74 -28.12
N ILE A 205 -9.76 10.05 -27.19
CA ILE A 205 -11.11 10.34 -26.73
C ILE A 205 -11.25 10.00 -25.25
N ASP A 206 -11.89 10.88 -24.50
CA ASP A 206 -12.22 10.66 -23.09
C ASP A 206 -13.61 11.21 -22.75
N VAL A 207 -14.20 10.77 -21.63
CA VAL A 207 -15.60 10.98 -21.28
C VAL A 207 -15.76 11.45 -19.83
N TYR A 208 -16.55 12.51 -19.64
CA TYR A 208 -16.87 13.09 -18.33
C TYR A 208 -18.36 13.40 -18.21
N THR A 209 -18.82 13.70 -16.98
CA THR A 209 -20.21 14.04 -16.69
C THR A 209 -20.33 15.41 -16.02
N VAL A 210 -21.36 16.16 -16.40
CA VAL A 210 -21.71 17.46 -15.79
C VAL A 210 -23.20 17.45 -15.46
N GLY A 211 -23.52 17.24 -14.19
CA GLY A 211 -24.90 17.01 -13.75
C GLY A 211 -25.43 15.68 -14.27
N ASP A 212 -26.58 15.72 -14.96
CA ASP A 212 -27.21 14.54 -15.57
C ASP A 212 -26.75 14.28 -17.03
N SER A 213 -25.81 15.09 -17.56
CA SER A 213 -25.33 15.01 -18.94
C SER A 213 -23.93 14.42 -19.05
N THR A 214 -23.71 13.60 -20.08
CA THR A 214 -22.43 12.94 -20.37
C THR A 214 -21.83 13.53 -21.65
N TYR A 215 -20.54 13.85 -21.61
CA TYR A 215 -19.81 14.49 -22.70
C TYR A 215 -18.55 13.71 -23.05
N ALA A 216 -18.26 13.58 -24.35
CA ALA A 216 -16.97 13.12 -24.84
C ALA A 216 -16.12 14.31 -25.29
N VAL A 217 -14.80 14.27 -25.05
CA VAL A 217 -13.81 15.19 -25.61
C VAL A 217 -12.90 14.39 -26.54
N VAL A 218 -12.63 14.91 -27.73
CA VAL A 218 -11.84 14.21 -28.77
C VAL A 218 -10.74 15.12 -29.30
N ALA A 219 -9.50 14.65 -29.30
CA ALA A 219 -8.36 15.32 -29.97
C ALA A 219 -8.35 14.97 -31.47
N ALA A 220 -8.29 16.00 -32.31
CA ALA A 220 -8.37 15.90 -33.78
C ALA A 220 -7.09 16.42 -34.45
N GLN A 221 -6.20 15.50 -34.83
CA GLN A 221 -4.87 15.83 -35.33
C GLN A 221 -4.85 16.56 -36.68
N GLU A 222 -5.87 16.42 -37.53
CA GLU A 222 -5.89 17.11 -38.82
C GLU A 222 -6.78 18.36 -38.86
N ASP A 223 -7.36 18.74 -37.71
CA ASP A 223 -8.17 19.95 -37.50
C ASP A 223 -7.61 20.83 -36.35
N ASP A 224 -6.43 20.50 -35.82
CA ASP A 224 -5.63 21.33 -34.92
C ASP A 224 -6.39 21.78 -33.65
N GLY A 225 -7.02 20.82 -32.97
CA GLY A 225 -7.78 21.10 -31.74
C GLY A 225 -8.57 19.92 -31.17
N ILE A 226 -9.57 20.27 -30.36
CA ILE A 226 -10.53 19.36 -29.74
C ILE A 226 -11.98 19.66 -30.14
N VAL A 227 -12.84 18.65 -30.05
CA VAL A 227 -14.30 18.79 -30.03
C VAL A 227 -14.89 18.22 -28.75
N ILE A 228 -15.85 18.93 -28.18
CA ILE A 228 -16.69 18.47 -27.06
C ILE A 228 -18.06 18.08 -27.62
N VAL A 229 -18.47 16.85 -27.35
CA VAL A 229 -19.68 16.21 -27.88
C VAL A 229 -20.59 15.82 -26.72
N ASP A 230 -21.83 16.30 -26.72
CA ASP A 230 -22.88 15.77 -25.86
C ASP A 230 -23.29 14.38 -26.39
N ILE A 231 -23.08 13.37 -25.54
CA ILE A 231 -23.40 11.96 -25.81
C ILE A 231 -24.56 11.45 -24.93
N SER A 232 -25.25 12.33 -24.21
CA SER A 232 -26.28 11.99 -23.21
C SER A 232 -27.47 11.22 -23.81
N ASP A 233 -27.80 11.45 -25.09
CA ASP A 233 -28.61 10.51 -25.89
C ASP A 233 -27.69 9.72 -26.82
N PRO A 234 -27.44 8.42 -26.56
CA PRO A 234 -26.53 7.61 -27.37
C PRO A 234 -27.02 7.38 -28.81
N ASN A 235 -28.21 7.85 -29.18
CA ASN A 235 -28.76 7.80 -30.54
C ASN A 235 -28.68 9.14 -31.29
N ALA A 236 -28.36 10.25 -30.60
CA ALA A 236 -28.50 11.60 -31.12
C ALA A 236 -27.40 12.55 -30.63
N LEU A 237 -26.15 12.20 -30.94
CA LEU A 237 -24.94 12.95 -30.54
C LEU A 237 -24.94 14.36 -31.15
N THR A 238 -24.47 15.35 -30.37
CA THR A 238 -24.33 16.74 -30.85
C THR A 238 -23.01 17.37 -30.38
N SER A 239 -22.30 18.06 -31.26
CA SER A 239 -21.15 18.89 -30.87
C SER A 239 -21.65 20.12 -30.10
N VAL A 240 -21.13 20.34 -28.89
CA VAL A 240 -21.45 21.51 -28.05
C VAL A 240 -20.40 22.60 -28.11
N ALA A 241 -19.14 22.24 -28.36
CA ALA A 241 -18.04 23.16 -28.64
C ALA A 241 -16.99 22.51 -29.55
N SER A 242 -16.25 23.33 -30.28
CA SER A 242 -14.95 22.97 -30.83
C SER A 242 -13.98 24.07 -30.44
N PHE A 243 -12.76 23.69 -30.06
CA PHE A 243 -11.72 24.57 -29.53
C PHE A 243 -10.43 24.16 -30.21
N GLY A 244 -9.74 25.09 -30.87
CA GLY A 244 -8.53 24.77 -31.62
C GLY A 244 -7.50 25.86 -31.51
N ASP A 245 -6.31 25.57 -32.05
CA ASP A 245 -5.14 26.45 -32.11
C ASP A 245 -5.48 27.90 -32.58
N THR A 246 -6.48 28.03 -33.45
CA THR A 246 -6.93 29.32 -34.00
C THR A 246 -8.10 30.00 -33.26
N ASP A 247 -8.44 29.56 -32.04
CA ASP A 247 -9.46 30.23 -31.22
C ASP A 247 -9.02 31.64 -30.77
N SER A 248 -9.97 32.45 -30.33
CA SER A 248 -9.74 33.81 -29.83
C SER A 248 -9.42 33.92 -28.34
N SER A 249 -9.59 32.83 -27.59
CA SER A 249 -9.17 32.67 -26.19
C SER A 249 -7.65 32.52 -26.09
N CYS A 250 -7.09 31.71 -26.98
CA CYS A 250 -5.68 31.70 -27.36
C CYS A 250 -5.29 33.15 -27.80
N SER A 251 -4.34 33.80 -27.11
CA SER A 251 -4.09 35.25 -27.26
C SER A 251 -2.66 35.64 -27.63
N ASP A 252 -2.47 36.37 -28.75
CA ASP A 252 -1.16 36.75 -29.30
C ASP A 252 -0.27 37.52 -28.29
N ASP A 253 0.75 36.86 -27.74
CA ASP A 253 1.76 37.48 -26.88
C ASP A 253 2.94 38.10 -27.67
N GLY A 254 2.82 38.16 -29.00
CA GLY A 254 3.47 39.18 -29.81
C GLY A 254 4.91 38.90 -30.24
N GLY A 255 5.23 37.66 -30.62
CA GLY A 255 6.53 37.34 -31.21
C GLY A 255 6.59 36.15 -32.16
N HIS A 256 5.83 35.08 -31.88
CA HIS A 256 5.98 33.79 -32.54
C HIS A 256 5.01 33.61 -33.73
N SER A 257 5.11 32.49 -34.46
CA SER A 257 4.53 32.33 -35.81
C SER A 257 3.61 31.11 -35.96
N ASP A 258 3.30 30.52 -34.83
CA ASP A 258 2.67 29.23 -34.54
C ASP A 258 1.30 29.55 -33.95
N GLY A 259 1.26 30.22 -32.80
CA GLY A 259 0.00 30.59 -32.18
C GLY A 259 0.15 31.03 -30.73
N ASN A 260 -0.85 30.68 -29.95
CA ASN A 260 -1.05 31.11 -28.57
C ASN A 260 -1.91 30.08 -27.80
N CYS A 261 -1.84 28.83 -28.28
CA CYS A 261 -2.39 27.60 -27.73
C CYS A 261 -1.54 26.43 -28.29
N GLU A 262 -1.23 25.43 -27.49
CA GLU A 262 -0.44 24.26 -27.91
C GLU A 262 -1.36 23.16 -28.47
N LEU A 263 -1.94 23.36 -29.66
CA LEU A 263 -3.03 22.51 -30.22
C LEU A 263 -2.85 22.00 -31.66
N ASN A 264 -1.84 22.46 -32.38
CA ASN A 264 -1.52 22.02 -33.74
C ASN A 264 -1.13 20.54 -33.75
N GLY A 265 -1.85 19.73 -34.54
CA GLY A 265 -1.65 18.30 -34.57
C GLY A 265 -1.99 17.55 -33.28
N ALA A 266 -2.95 18.04 -32.47
CA ALA A 266 -3.43 17.41 -31.22
C ALA A 266 -3.52 15.87 -31.27
N THR A 267 -2.90 15.19 -30.31
CA THR A 267 -2.70 13.73 -30.26
C THR A 267 -3.39 13.09 -29.06
N GLY A 268 -2.72 13.05 -27.91
CA GLY A 268 -3.23 12.47 -26.67
C GLY A 268 -4.02 13.50 -25.88
N LEU A 269 -5.06 13.04 -25.18
CA LEU A 269 -5.74 13.82 -24.14
C LEU A 269 -6.16 12.90 -23.00
N GLU A 270 -6.32 13.47 -21.80
CA GLU A 270 -6.96 12.85 -20.64
C GLU A 270 -7.69 13.95 -19.81
N ILE A 271 -8.85 13.62 -19.24
CA ILE A 271 -9.65 14.55 -18.43
C ILE A 271 -9.35 14.36 -16.95
N PHE A 272 -9.14 15.48 -16.25
CA PHE A 272 -8.91 15.50 -14.81
C PHE A 272 -9.77 16.56 -14.12
N SER A 273 -9.78 16.57 -12.79
CA SER A 273 -10.55 17.56 -12.02
C SER A 273 -9.80 18.00 -10.77
N ILE A 274 -9.82 19.30 -10.51
CA ILE A 274 -9.22 19.91 -9.32
C ILE A 274 -10.31 20.73 -8.62
N GLY A 275 -10.65 20.32 -7.39
CA GLY A 275 -11.76 20.88 -6.63
C GLY A 275 -13.11 20.60 -7.30
N SER A 276 -13.76 21.65 -7.81
CA SER A 276 -15.04 21.56 -8.54
C SER A 276 -14.92 21.88 -10.03
N SER A 277 -13.70 22.09 -10.54
CA SER A 277 -13.42 22.36 -11.94
C SER A 277 -12.89 21.12 -12.64
N THR A 278 -13.28 20.95 -13.90
CA THR A 278 -12.86 19.85 -14.77
C THR A 278 -12.05 20.40 -15.92
N TYR A 279 -10.91 19.79 -16.19
CA TYR A 279 -9.93 20.22 -17.18
C TYR A 279 -9.61 19.06 -18.11
N VAL A 280 -9.17 19.36 -19.32
CA VAL A 280 -8.50 18.39 -20.19
C VAL A 280 -7.07 18.85 -20.42
N VAL A 281 -6.13 17.92 -20.28
CA VAL A 281 -4.76 18.10 -20.76
C VAL A 281 -4.67 17.49 -22.16
N VAL A 282 -4.08 18.21 -23.11
CA VAL A 282 -3.95 17.82 -24.51
C VAL A 282 -2.48 17.92 -24.90
N THR A 283 -1.97 16.89 -25.57
CA THR A 283 -0.63 16.89 -26.18
C THR A 283 -0.74 17.20 -27.66
N SER A 284 0.24 17.93 -28.19
CA SER A 284 0.18 18.44 -29.57
C SER A 284 1.45 18.17 -30.35
N ARG A 285 1.32 17.34 -31.38
CA ARG A 285 2.46 16.77 -32.10
C ARG A 285 3.21 17.79 -32.96
N ALA A 286 2.54 18.82 -33.48
CA ALA A 286 3.17 19.76 -34.40
C ALA A 286 3.83 20.94 -33.67
N ASP A 287 3.20 21.47 -32.63
CA ASP A 287 3.79 22.53 -31.79
C ASP A 287 4.89 21.99 -30.87
N ASN A 288 4.77 20.71 -30.47
CA ASN A 288 5.62 20.05 -29.47
C ASN A 288 5.34 20.55 -28.05
N GLY A 289 4.06 20.81 -27.74
CA GLY A 289 3.64 21.26 -26.42
C GLY A 289 2.46 20.51 -25.84
N VAL A 290 2.03 21.03 -24.70
CA VAL A 290 0.90 20.57 -23.90
C VAL A 290 -0.02 21.75 -23.61
N GLN A 291 -1.29 21.63 -23.95
CA GLN A 291 -2.35 22.59 -23.62
C GLN A 291 -3.20 22.06 -22.47
N ILE A 292 -3.54 22.93 -21.51
CA ILE A 292 -4.57 22.68 -20.49
C ILE A 292 -5.76 23.60 -20.77
N ILE A 293 -6.96 23.01 -20.79
CA ILE A 293 -8.22 23.68 -21.12
C ILE A 293 -9.22 23.42 -19.98
N ASP A 294 -9.82 24.48 -19.43
CA ASP A 294 -10.97 24.36 -18.53
C ASP A 294 -12.20 23.98 -19.34
N ILE A 295 -12.80 22.83 -19.02
CA ILE A 295 -14.01 22.29 -19.65
C ILE A 295 -15.18 22.14 -18.66
N THR A 296 -15.08 22.76 -17.48
CA THR A 296 -16.12 22.81 -16.43
C THR A 296 -17.47 23.28 -16.99
N THR A 297 -17.44 24.13 -18.02
CA THR A 297 -18.61 24.46 -18.84
C THR A 297 -18.43 23.90 -20.26
N PRO A 298 -19.03 22.75 -20.61
CA PRO A 298 -18.81 22.05 -21.88
C PRO A 298 -19.03 22.86 -23.17
N SER A 299 -19.81 23.94 -23.10
CA SER A 299 -20.13 24.84 -24.22
C SER A 299 -19.28 26.12 -24.27
N SER A 300 -18.33 26.28 -23.36
CA SER A 300 -17.42 27.42 -23.26
C SER A 300 -16.05 26.99 -22.73
N PRO A 301 -15.33 26.06 -23.42
CA PRO A 301 -13.95 25.73 -23.09
C PRO A 301 -13.04 26.97 -23.14
N ASP A 302 -12.06 27.03 -22.25
CA ASP A 302 -11.12 28.17 -22.12
C ASP A 302 -9.68 27.66 -21.90
N ALA A 303 -8.71 28.21 -22.62
CA ALA A 303 -7.29 27.87 -22.42
C ALA A 303 -6.79 28.51 -21.11
N VAL A 304 -6.22 27.69 -20.21
CA VAL A 304 -5.82 28.15 -18.88
C VAL A 304 -4.32 28.07 -18.60
N GLY A 305 -3.60 27.13 -19.21
CA GLY A 305 -2.16 26.98 -19.08
C GLY A 305 -1.58 26.12 -20.21
N GLN A 306 -0.29 26.29 -20.50
CA GLN A 306 0.42 25.55 -21.56
C GLN A 306 1.88 25.28 -21.18
N VAL A 307 2.52 24.33 -21.86
CA VAL A 307 3.96 24.02 -21.75
C VAL A 307 4.53 23.75 -23.14
N GLU A 308 5.66 24.38 -23.48
CA GLU A 308 6.32 24.36 -24.80
C GLU A 308 7.66 23.59 -24.78
N ASP A 309 8.23 23.30 -25.96
CA ASP A 309 9.63 22.86 -26.14
C ASP A 309 10.60 24.07 -26.04
N ASP A 310 10.83 24.56 -24.82
CA ASP A 310 11.74 25.68 -24.55
C ASP A 310 13.19 25.24 -24.24
N GLY A 311 13.44 23.92 -24.26
CA GLY A 311 14.72 23.29 -23.94
C GLY A 311 14.96 22.99 -22.46
N ASP A 312 14.09 23.45 -21.55
CA ASP A 312 14.02 22.91 -20.18
C ASP A 312 13.16 21.63 -20.15
N THR A 313 12.23 21.45 -21.10
CA THR A 313 11.43 20.22 -21.29
C THR A 313 12.11 19.17 -22.20
N ILE A 314 11.46 18.02 -22.47
CA ILE A 314 11.77 17.14 -23.62
C ILE A 314 10.57 16.98 -24.57
N LEU A 315 9.61 17.90 -24.51
CA LEU A 315 8.40 17.84 -25.31
C LEU A 315 8.77 17.90 -26.79
N HIS A 316 8.67 16.77 -27.50
CA HIS A 316 9.01 16.69 -28.91
C HIS A 316 8.17 15.60 -29.53
N ASN A 317 7.26 15.98 -30.43
CA ASN A 317 6.29 15.08 -31.05
C ASN A 317 5.56 14.23 -29.98
N PRO A 318 4.93 14.87 -28.96
CA PRO A 318 4.20 14.17 -27.93
C PRO A 318 2.96 13.46 -28.52
N ARG A 319 2.65 12.27 -27.99
CA ARG A 319 1.66 11.35 -28.58
C ARG A 319 0.58 10.89 -27.61
N GLY A 320 0.94 10.71 -26.35
CA GLY A 320 0.04 10.27 -25.29
C GLY A 320 0.25 11.11 -24.04
N VAL A 321 -0.81 11.26 -23.26
CA VAL A 321 -0.78 11.84 -21.91
C VAL A 321 -1.69 11.01 -21.03
N ASP A 322 -1.31 10.84 -19.77
CA ASP A 322 -2.15 10.28 -18.72
C ASP A 322 -1.99 11.14 -17.44
N VAL A 323 -3.02 11.19 -16.59
CA VAL A 323 -3.05 12.03 -15.39
C VAL A 323 -3.14 11.19 -14.13
N PHE A 324 -2.23 11.46 -13.19
CA PHE A 324 -2.16 10.78 -11.91
C PHE A 324 -2.01 11.77 -10.76
N SER A 325 -1.95 11.27 -9.53
CA SER A 325 -1.73 12.10 -8.34
C SER A 325 -0.84 11.37 -7.34
N ILE A 326 -0.05 12.13 -6.59
CA ILE A 326 0.73 11.62 -5.44
C ILE A 326 0.46 12.56 -4.26
N GLY A 327 -0.19 12.03 -3.22
CA GLY A 327 -0.66 12.84 -2.09
C GLY A 327 -1.79 13.78 -2.51
N THR A 328 -1.54 15.08 -2.46
CA THR A 328 -2.48 16.17 -2.81
C THR A 328 -2.22 16.79 -4.17
N SER A 329 -1.09 16.46 -4.82
CA SER A 329 -0.64 17.02 -6.09
C SER A 329 -1.06 16.16 -7.29
N THR A 330 -1.32 16.82 -8.42
CA THR A 330 -1.78 16.20 -9.67
C THR A 330 -0.73 16.41 -10.76
N TYR A 331 -0.46 15.36 -11.54
CA TYR A 331 0.64 15.31 -12.50
C TYR A 331 0.16 14.77 -13.85
N ALA A 332 0.71 15.28 -14.95
CA ALA A 332 0.58 14.70 -16.28
C ALA A 332 1.85 13.94 -16.65
N LEU A 333 1.71 12.67 -17.04
CA LEU A 333 2.76 11.88 -17.67
C LEU A 333 2.63 12.03 -19.20
N VAL A 334 3.62 12.62 -19.85
CA VAL A 334 3.64 12.83 -21.31
C VAL A 334 4.55 11.81 -21.97
N SER A 335 4.02 11.13 -23.00
CA SER A 335 4.78 10.20 -23.87
C SER A 335 5.31 10.96 -25.09
N ASN A 336 6.62 11.18 -25.13
CA ASN A 336 7.32 11.93 -26.17
C ASN A 336 7.96 11.00 -27.18
N CYS A 337 7.54 11.09 -28.45
CA CYS A 337 8.14 10.26 -29.48
C CYS A 337 9.53 10.74 -29.90
N GLY A 338 9.86 12.03 -29.73
CA GLY A 338 11.14 12.58 -30.15
C GLY A 338 11.21 12.89 -31.65
N GLY A 339 12.44 13.02 -32.14
CA GLY A 339 12.79 13.59 -33.44
C GLY A 339 12.24 12.80 -34.64
N GLY A 340 12.22 13.42 -35.81
CA GLY A 340 11.56 12.90 -37.03
C GLY A 340 11.89 11.45 -37.41
N GLY A 341 11.06 10.51 -36.96
CA GLY A 341 11.29 9.06 -36.98
C GLY A 341 10.76 8.36 -35.71
N CYS A 342 10.72 9.13 -34.61
CA CYS A 342 10.65 8.75 -33.20
C CYS A 342 12.01 8.45 -32.54
N GLU A 343 13.10 8.98 -33.12
CA GLU A 343 14.44 8.83 -32.57
C GLU A 343 14.61 9.67 -31.30
N GLY A 344 15.02 9.03 -30.20
CA GLY A 344 15.40 9.71 -28.95
C GLY A 344 14.23 10.18 -28.06
N GLY A 345 13.04 9.61 -28.23
CA GLY A 345 11.88 9.83 -27.35
C GLY A 345 12.06 9.31 -25.90
N GLY A 346 11.03 9.53 -25.08
CA GLY A 346 10.99 9.15 -23.66
C GLY A 346 9.73 9.67 -22.96
N ILE A 347 9.73 9.71 -21.64
CA ILE A 347 8.64 10.28 -20.83
C ILE A 347 9.07 11.53 -20.08
N GLU A 348 8.09 12.42 -19.85
CA GLU A 348 8.22 13.61 -19.02
C GLU A 348 7.04 13.73 -18.07
N VAL A 349 7.28 14.17 -16.83
CA VAL A 349 6.22 14.47 -15.87
C VAL A 349 6.14 15.96 -15.60
N LEU A 350 4.94 16.50 -15.77
CA LEU A 350 4.56 17.88 -15.48
C LEU A 350 3.70 17.93 -14.21
N ASP A 351 4.01 18.85 -13.30
CA ASP A 351 3.09 19.25 -12.22
C ASP A 351 1.98 20.10 -12.83
N ILE A 352 0.74 19.66 -12.65
CA ILE A 352 -0.48 20.33 -13.12
C ILE A 352 -1.43 20.61 -11.94
N SER A 353 -0.92 20.61 -10.71
CA SER A 353 -1.67 20.91 -9.49
C SER A 353 -2.24 22.33 -9.48
N ASP A 354 -1.58 23.26 -10.20
CA ASP A 354 -2.17 24.51 -10.66
C ASP A 354 -2.31 24.46 -12.21
N PRO A 355 -3.52 24.21 -12.74
CA PRO A 355 -3.79 24.15 -14.18
C PRO A 355 -3.45 25.45 -14.93
N THR A 356 -3.31 26.58 -14.21
CA THR A 356 -2.97 27.89 -14.81
C THR A 356 -1.47 28.14 -14.90
N ALA A 357 -0.66 27.30 -14.26
CA ALA A 357 0.80 27.41 -14.23
C ALA A 357 1.45 26.02 -14.19
N PRO A 358 1.24 25.17 -15.21
CA PRO A 358 1.90 23.87 -15.29
C PRO A 358 3.42 24.03 -15.39
N THR A 359 4.17 23.12 -14.75
CA THR A 359 5.65 23.17 -14.70
C THR A 359 6.28 21.80 -14.71
N THR A 360 7.54 21.67 -15.16
CA THR A 360 8.33 20.45 -14.99
C THR A 360 8.60 20.15 -13.51
N VAL A 361 8.59 18.86 -13.13
CA VAL A 361 8.83 18.47 -11.73
C VAL A 361 10.33 18.41 -11.41
N GLY A 362 10.80 19.21 -10.46
CA GLY A 362 12.19 19.22 -9.98
C GLY A 362 13.18 19.99 -10.88
N GLU A 363 14.38 20.30 -10.36
CA GLU A 363 15.34 21.20 -11.04
C GLU A 363 15.89 20.65 -12.37
N ASP A 364 15.99 19.33 -12.53
CA ASP A 364 16.43 18.66 -13.76
C ASP A 364 15.23 18.13 -14.61
N GLY A 365 13.99 18.35 -14.17
CA GLY A 365 12.78 17.75 -14.75
C GLY A 365 12.66 16.24 -14.53
N ALA A 366 11.49 15.77 -14.10
CA ALA A 366 11.17 14.36 -13.91
C ALA A 366 10.97 13.66 -15.26
N ARG A 367 12.09 13.34 -15.92
CA ARG A 367 12.16 12.73 -17.25
C ARG A 367 12.85 11.38 -17.20
N LEU A 368 12.46 10.46 -18.09
CA LEU A 368 13.20 9.23 -18.36
C LEU A 368 13.29 9.02 -19.87
N ALA A 369 14.49 8.76 -20.36
CA ALA A 369 14.75 8.25 -21.70
C ALA A 369 15.82 7.16 -21.55
N ASN A 370 15.51 5.95 -22.02
CA ASN A 370 16.42 4.81 -22.02
C ASN A 370 16.23 4.00 -23.31
N ASP A 371 17.08 3.02 -23.54
CA ASP A 371 17.08 2.19 -24.75
C ASP A 371 15.78 1.35 -24.93
N ASN A 372 14.93 1.22 -23.91
CA ASN A 372 13.65 0.50 -23.97
C ASN A 372 12.46 1.42 -24.30
N ILE A 373 12.54 2.74 -24.09
CA ILE A 373 11.43 3.69 -24.35
C ILE A 373 11.74 4.72 -25.44
N LEU A 374 12.70 4.40 -26.32
CA LEU A 374 12.93 5.19 -27.52
C LEU A 374 11.65 5.22 -28.37
N GLY A 375 11.24 6.43 -28.71
CA GLY A 375 9.98 6.65 -29.42
C GLY A 375 8.73 6.38 -28.58
N ALA A 376 8.77 6.62 -27.26
CA ALA A 376 7.63 6.48 -26.36
C ALA A 376 6.32 6.96 -26.99
N SER A 377 5.40 6.02 -27.20
CA SER A 377 4.22 6.24 -28.03
C SER A 377 3.00 6.63 -27.20
N TYR A 378 2.60 5.76 -26.28
CA TYR A 378 1.55 6.00 -25.31
C TYR A 378 1.99 5.38 -23.98
N SER A 379 1.47 5.90 -22.89
CA SER A 379 1.69 5.40 -21.54
C SER A 379 0.37 5.38 -20.78
N THR A 380 0.28 4.52 -19.76
CA THR A 380 -0.79 4.56 -18.76
C THR A 380 -0.18 4.47 -17.36
N VAL A 381 -0.85 5.05 -16.37
CA VAL A 381 -0.44 5.07 -14.97
C VAL A 381 -1.38 4.18 -14.16
N TYR A 382 -0.78 3.29 -13.37
CA TYR A 382 -1.50 2.43 -12.45
C TYR A 382 -0.92 2.54 -11.04
N THR A 383 -1.71 2.11 -10.07
CA THR A 383 -1.32 2.15 -8.66
C THR A 383 -1.28 0.73 -8.08
N LEU A 384 -0.14 0.36 -7.49
CA LEU A 384 -0.01 -0.82 -6.65
C LEU A 384 -0.15 -0.42 -5.18
N SER A 385 -1.03 -1.09 -4.44
CA SER A 385 -1.17 -0.92 -2.98
C SER A 385 -0.92 -2.23 -2.26
N ASN A 386 0.02 -2.24 -1.31
CA ASN A 386 0.40 -3.43 -0.55
C ASN A 386 0.60 -3.09 0.94
N SER A 387 1.21 -3.99 1.71
CA SER A 387 1.46 -3.78 3.15
C SER A 387 2.56 -2.77 3.48
N THR A 388 3.41 -2.39 2.52
CA THR A 388 4.51 -1.43 2.71
C THR A 388 4.16 -0.01 2.26
N GLY A 389 3.19 0.14 1.35
CA GLY A 389 2.74 1.46 0.89
C GLY A 389 1.78 1.43 -0.29
N LYS A 390 1.53 2.61 -0.84
CA LYS A 390 0.85 2.83 -2.12
C LYS A 390 1.87 3.44 -3.07
N TYR A 391 2.00 2.85 -4.25
CA TYR A 391 3.06 3.10 -5.22
C TYR A 391 2.43 3.38 -6.57
N VAL A 392 2.92 4.41 -7.26
CA VAL A 392 2.48 4.81 -8.59
C VAL A 392 3.52 4.34 -9.59
N TYR A 393 3.06 3.67 -10.65
CA TYR A 393 3.85 3.15 -11.74
C TYR A 393 3.25 3.55 -13.07
N ALA A 394 4.08 3.79 -14.07
CA ALA A 394 3.66 3.89 -15.46
C ALA A 394 4.02 2.62 -16.23
N ILE A 395 3.21 2.30 -17.22
CA ILE A 395 3.60 1.45 -18.34
C ILE A 395 3.79 2.37 -19.55
N THR A 396 4.94 2.29 -20.23
CA THR A 396 5.26 3.07 -21.42
C THR A 396 5.61 2.15 -22.59
N LEU A 397 5.04 2.44 -23.76
CA LEU A 397 5.20 1.64 -24.97
C LEU A 397 6.27 2.24 -25.89
N GLY A 398 7.43 1.56 -25.98
CA GLY A 398 8.54 1.97 -26.85
C GLY A 398 8.29 1.57 -28.30
N TYR A 399 8.21 2.56 -29.18
CA TYR A 399 7.87 2.34 -30.60
C TYR A 399 9.05 1.81 -31.44
N GLU A 400 10.29 2.17 -31.08
CA GLU A 400 11.47 1.75 -31.88
C GLU A 400 12.00 0.37 -31.47
N ASN A 401 11.60 -0.13 -30.29
CA ASN A 401 12.16 -1.32 -29.65
C ASN A 401 11.15 -2.46 -29.46
N ASP A 402 9.87 -2.24 -29.79
CA ASP A 402 8.78 -3.20 -29.62
C ASP A 402 8.65 -3.67 -28.14
N THR A 403 8.51 -2.69 -27.24
CA THR A 403 8.68 -2.83 -25.79
C THR A 403 7.51 -2.34 -24.96
N VAL A 404 7.36 -2.96 -23.79
CA VAL A 404 6.51 -2.54 -22.67
C VAL A 404 7.42 -2.29 -21.48
N GLU A 405 7.67 -1.04 -21.13
CA GLU A 405 8.51 -0.65 -19.99
C GLU A 405 7.65 -0.30 -18.78
N ILE A 406 7.99 -0.82 -17.60
CA ILE A 406 7.38 -0.44 -16.32
C ILE A 406 8.33 0.51 -15.58
N ILE A 407 7.78 1.66 -15.18
CA ILE A 407 8.52 2.78 -14.61
C ILE A 407 7.91 3.11 -13.26
N HIS A 408 8.68 2.99 -12.17
CA HIS A 408 8.27 3.55 -10.89
C HIS A 408 8.26 5.07 -10.99
N LEU A 409 7.08 5.66 -10.75
CA LEU A 409 6.86 7.11 -10.80
C LEU A 409 7.07 7.73 -9.42
N GLY A 410 6.52 7.11 -8.37
CA GLY A 410 6.72 7.59 -7.01
C GLY A 410 5.91 6.81 -5.97
N SER A 411 6.16 7.13 -4.70
CA SER A 411 5.49 6.48 -3.56
C SER A 411 4.62 7.48 -2.82
N GLU A 412 3.36 7.14 -2.58
CA GLU A 412 2.49 7.92 -1.71
C GLU A 412 2.84 7.65 -0.24
N PRO A 413 3.13 8.69 0.57
CA PRO A 413 3.30 8.53 2.00
C PRO A 413 1.98 8.06 2.62
N THR A 414 1.96 6.84 3.14
CA THR A 414 0.82 6.30 3.88
C THR A 414 1.00 6.55 5.37
N VAL A 415 -0.11 6.63 6.10
CA VAL A 415 -0.11 6.81 7.54
C VAL A 415 -1.11 5.87 8.20
N THR A 416 -0.67 5.17 9.23
CA THR A 416 -1.48 4.23 10.01
C THR A 416 -1.49 4.63 11.47
N ILE A 417 -2.67 4.60 12.10
CA ILE A 417 -2.84 4.72 13.54
C ILE A 417 -3.01 3.33 14.15
N THR A 418 -2.28 3.07 15.22
CA THR A 418 -2.46 1.93 16.13
C THR A 418 -2.61 2.41 17.58
N SER A 419 -3.00 1.53 18.50
CA SER A 419 -3.03 1.82 19.93
C SER A 419 -2.44 0.67 20.74
N SER A 420 -1.73 1.01 21.82
CA SER A 420 -1.30 0.05 22.84
C SER A 420 -2.35 -0.19 23.92
N SER A 421 -3.46 0.57 23.91
CA SER A 421 -4.51 0.50 24.93
C SER A 421 -5.61 -0.54 24.62
N GLY A 422 -5.70 -1.01 23.37
CA GLY A 422 -6.72 -1.95 22.90
C GLY A 422 -6.83 -1.96 21.38
N SER A 423 -7.61 -2.90 20.84
CA SER A 423 -7.94 -2.97 19.40
C SER A 423 -9.00 -1.93 19.02
N SER A 424 -9.03 -1.50 17.75
CA SER A 424 -10.06 -0.58 17.28
C SER A 424 -11.46 -1.22 17.40
N GLY A 425 -12.36 -0.53 18.10
CA GLY A 425 -13.68 -1.02 18.51
C GLY A 425 -13.79 -1.44 19.98
N ASP A 426 -12.67 -1.63 20.69
CA ASP A 426 -12.68 -2.14 22.06
C ASP A 426 -13.26 -1.14 23.07
N THR A 427 -13.80 -1.69 24.16
CA THR A 427 -14.12 -0.92 25.37
C THR A 427 -13.02 -1.12 26.41
N ILE A 428 -12.29 -0.05 26.71
CA ILE A 428 -11.09 -0.05 27.55
C ILE A 428 -11.36 0.73 28.84
N ASN A 429 -11.12 0.09 29.99
CA ASN A 429 -11.30 0.69 31.32
C ASN A 429 -10.07 1.50 31.77
N SER A 430 -9.66 2.45 30.92
CA SER A 430 -8.54 3.37 31.15
C SER A 430 -9.01 4.82 31.13
N THR A 431 -8.25 5.69 31.79
CA THR A 431 -8.38 7.16 31.74
C THR A 431 -7.38 7.81 30.79
N VAL A 432 -6.51 7.02 30.14
CA VAL A 432 -5.57 7.46 29.10
C VAL A 432 -5.56 6.42 27.99
N PHE A 433 -5.73 6.86 26.75
CA PHE A 433 -5.58 6.03 25.56
C PHE A 433 -4.33 6.46 24.80
N SER A 434 -3.33 5.60 24.73
CA SER A 434 -2.08 5.85 24.02
C SER A 434 -2.16 5.33 22.59
N TYR A 435 -1.74 6.16 21.63
CA TYR A 435 -1.79 5.90 20.20
C TYR A 435 -0.41 6.10 19.56
N THR A 436 -0.17 5.36 18.49
CA THR A 436 1.02 5.49 17.64
C THR A 436 0.59 5.79 16.22
N VAL A 437 1.11 6.87 15.65
CA VAL A 437 1.04 7.21 14.23
C VAL A 437 2.32 6.73 13.56
N THR A 438 2.19 5.92 12.52
CA THR A 438 3.32 5.44 11.72
C THR A 438 3.12 5.83 10.27
N PHE A 439 4.04 6.62 9.72
CA PHE A 439 4.16 6.94 8.30
C PHE A 439 5.06 5.91 7.59
N SER A 440 4.74 5.57 6.34
CA SER A 440 5.62 4.72 5.51
C SER A 440 6.95 5.40 5.14
N LEU A 441 6.98 6.74 5.16
CA LEU A 441 8.10 7.57 4.78
C LEU A 441 8.34 8.68 5.82
N THR A 442 9.56 9.21 5.89
CA THR A 442 9.99 10.16 6.93
C THR A 442 9.35 11.54 6.76
N THR A 443 8.64 12.03 7.77
CA THR A 443 8.05 13.40 7.77
C THR A 443 8.81 14.32 8.72
N SER A 444 8.66 15.64 8.60
CA SER A 444 9.39 16.63 9.44
C SER A 444 8.54 17.74 10.04
N ASP A 445 7.31 17.84 9.59
CA ASP A 445 6.35 18.93 9.81
C ASP A 445 5.12 18.47 10.60
N PHE A 446 4.86 17.16 10.71
CA PHE A 446 3.73 16.59 11.43
C PHE A 446 3.69 17.01 12.90
N THR A 447 2.57 17.58 13.35
CA THR A 447 2.36 18.04 14.72
C THR A 447 1.12 17.42 15.38
N ILE A 448 0.93 17.72 16.68
CA ILE A 448 -0.27 17.34 17.41
C ILE A 448 -1.55 18.01 16.86
N GLU A 449 -1.44 19.17 16.21
CA GLU A 449 -2.59 19.91 15.65
C GLU A 449 -3.14 19.25 14.37
N ASP A 450 -2.38 18.33 13.79
CA ASP A 450 -2.73 17.60 12.57
C ASP A 450 -3.52 16.31 12.84
N ILE A 451 -3.63 15.93 14.11
CA ILE A 451 -4.40 14.77 14.58
C ILE A 451 -5.87 15.18 14.79
N THR A 452 -6.77 14.55 14.05
CA THR A 452 -8.22 14.71 14.24
C THR A 452 -8.70 13.77 15.35
N VAL A 453 -8.98 14.33 16.53
CA VAL A 453 -9.60 13.60 17.66
C VAL A 453 -11.08 13.98 17.75
N THR A 454 -11.96 12.98 17.76
CA THR A 454 -13.42 13.14 17.84
C THR A 454 -14.04 12.11 18.79
N GLY A 455 -15.33 12.24 19.08
CA GLY A 455 -16.08 11.23 19.83
C GLY A 455 -17.06 11.82 20.83
N THR A 456 -17.50 11.00 21.79
CA THR A 456 -18.47 11.37 22.83
C THR A 456 -17.87 11.48 24.23
N ALA A 457 -16.64 10.99 24.41
CA ALA A 457 -15.83 11.18 25.60
C ALA A 457 -15.60 12.66 25.93
N ASN A 458 -15.28 12.98 27.18
CA ASN A 458 -15.02 14.36 27.65
C ASN A 458 -16.12 15.36 27.24
N ALA A 459 -17.39 14.97 27.41
CA ALA A 459 -18.56 15.75 26.98
C ALA A 459 -18.61 16.10 25.47
N GLY A 460 -17.96 15.31 24.62
CA GLY A 460 -17.87 15.52 23.17
C GLY A 460 -16.63 16.28 22.70
N SER A 461 -15.63 16.47 23.56
CA SER A 461 -14.35 17.12 23.21
C SER A 461 -13.15 16.35 23.78
N PRO A 462 -12.86 15.13 23.29
CA PRO A 462 -11.57 14.49 23.52
C PRO A 462 -10.46 15.20 22.74
N GLU A 463 -9.29 15.35 23.35
CA GLU A 463 -8.14 16.09 22.79
C GLU A 463 -6.85 15.25 22.90
N ALA A 464 -5.95 15.39 21.92
CA ALA A 464 -4.63 14.78 21.97
C ALA A 464 -3.69 15.54 22.92
N SER A 465 -2.76 14.81 23.53
CA SER A 465 -1.77 15.30 24.50
C SER A 465 -0.50 14.44 24.44
N ASN A 466 0.55 14.81 25.19
CA ASN A 466 1.80 14.04 25.31
C ASN A 466 2.47 13.64 23.96
N PHE A 467 2.30 14.47 22.92
CA PHE A 467 2.86 14.20 21.59
C PHE A 467 4.39 14.14 21.61
N ALA A 468 4.94 13.07 21.06
CA ALA A 468 6.38 12.80 20.95
C ALA A 468 6.69 11.97 19.69
N GLY A 469 7.97 11.84 19.36
CA GLY A 469 8.44 11.12 18.16
C GLY A 469 8.95 12.05 17.06
N SER A 470 9.33 11.45 15.93
CA SER A 470 9.95 12.14 14.79
C SER A 470 10.11 11.20 13.60
N GLY A 471 10.04 11.74 12.38
CA GLY A 471 10.36 11.00 11.16
C GLY A 471 9.19 10.13 10.73
N THR A 472 9.32 8.80 10.88
CA THR A 472 8.26 7.85 10.54
C THR A 472 7.30 7.57 11.69
N THR A 473 7.67 7.77 12.96
CA THR A 473 6.87 7.30 14.10
C THR A 473 6.65 8.40 15.14
N TYR A 474 5.38 8.59 15.50
CA TYR A 474 4.92 9.55 16.51
C TYR A 474 3.98 8.86 17.49
N THR A 475 3.98 9.30 18.75
CA THR A 475 3.11 8.80 19.82
C THR A 475 2.39 9.95 20.50
N PHE A 476 1.15 9.72 20.92
CA PHE A 476 0.35 10.70 21.66
C PHE A 476 -0.68 9.99 22.55
N ASP A 477 -1.18 10.71 23.56
CA ASP A 477 -2.20 10.23 24.48
C ASP A 477 -3.50 11.04 24.33
N VAL A 478 -4.65 10.38 24.40
CA VAL A 478 -5.93 11.03 24.66
C VAL A 478 -6.34 10.74 26.10
N VAL A 479 -6.40 11.79 26.93
CA VAL A 479 -6.84 11.69 28.33
C VAL A 479 -8.36 11.71 28.39
N VAL A 480 -8.96 10.79 29.13
CA VAL A 480 -10.41 10.63 29.21
C VAL A 480 -10.92 10.67 30.65
N SER A 481 -11.97 11.48 30.85
CA SER A 481 -12.53 11.85 32.16
C SER A 481 -14.03 11.55 32.32
N SER A 482 -14.71 11.13 31.25
CA SER A 482 -16.10 10.65 31.26
C SER A 482 -16.28 9.51 30.26
N SER A 483 -17.28 8.66 30.47
CA SER A 483 -17.75 7.68 29.48
C SER A 483 -17.91 8.28 28.08
N GLY A 484 -17.62 7.47 27.07
CA GLY A 484 -17.81 7.80 25.66
C GLY A 484 -16.74 7.20 24.74
N THR A 485 -16.92 7.45 23.46
CA THR A 485 -15.99 7.08 22.39
C THR A 485 -14.89 8.13 22.22
N VAL A 486 -13.72 7.67 21.82
CA VAL A 486 -12.60 8.44 21.25
C VAL A 486 -12.27 7.83 19.90
N SER A 487 -12.41 8.60 18.84
CA SER A 487 -12.10 8.22 17.46
C SER A 487 -11.02 9.15 16.92
N VAL A 488 -9.91 8.58 16.46
CA VAL A 488 -8.74 9.35 16.01
C VAL A 488 -8.36 9.00 14.57
N SER A 489 -7.99 10.02 13.80
CA SER A 489 -7.47 9.90 12.44
C SER A 489 -6.45 11.01 12.13
N VAL A 490 -5.62 10.81 11.11
CA VAL A 490 -4.79 11.85 10.47
C VAL A 490 -5.35 12.07 9.06
N PRO A 491 -5.88 13.27 8.74
CA PRO A 491 -6.30 13.62 7.38
C PRO A 491 -5.15 13.56 6.36
N ALA A 492 -5.47 13.56 5.07
CA ALA A 492 -4.48 13.79 4.03
C ALA A 492 -3.96 15.25 4.05
N GLY A 493 -2.76 15.50 3.52
CA GLY A 493 -2.20 16.86 3.45
C GLY A 493 -1.79 17.43 4.82
N LYS A 494 -1.26 16.55 5.70
CA LYS A 494 -0.99 16.83 7.11
C LYS A 494 0.44 16.58 7.58
N ALA A 495 1.22 15.92 6.74
CA ALA A 495 2.63 15.68 6.92
C ALA A 495 3.26 15.50 5.54
N THR A 496 4.29 16.27 5.25
CA THR A 496 5.04 16.22 3.99
C THR A 496 6.27 15.31 4.15
N HIS A 497 6.47 14.41 3.19
CA HIS A 497 7.66 13.55 3.14
C HIS A 497 8.93 14.37 2.88
N THR A 498 9.93 14.21 3.74
CA THR A 498 11.15 15.02 3.74
C THR A 498 11.97 14.97 2.46
N THR A 499 11.89 13.85 1.72
CA THR A 499 12.74 13.62 0.55
C THR A 499 12.09 14.10 -0.73
N THR A 500 10.79 13.82 -0.91
CA THR A 500 10.08 14.09 -2.18
C THR A 500 9.17 15.31 -2.15
N GLY A 501 8.87 15.88 -0.98
CA GLY A 501 7.91 16.97 -0.86
C GLY A 501 6.44 16.56 -1.05
N HIS A 502 6.12 15.26 -1.15
CA HIS A 502 4.73 14.79 -1.27
C HIS A 502 4.04 14.69 0.09
N ASP A 503 2.75 15.02 0.11
CA ASP A 503 1.88 14.93 1.29
C ASP A 503 1.39 13.52 1.59
N ASN A 504 1.09 13.24 2.87
CA ASN A 504 0.47 11.99 3.27
C ASN A 504 -0.97 11.81 2.78
N THR A 505 -1.33 10.56 2.54
CA THR A 505 -2.72 10.09 2.40
C THR A 505 -3.47 10.08 3.73
N ALA A 506 -4.80 9.96 3.73
CA ALA A 506 -5.57 9.90 4.98
C ALA A 506 -5.39 8.55 5.70
N SER A 507 -5.28 8.57 7.03
CA SER A 507 -5.12 7.35 7.83
C SER A 507 -6.42 6.55 8.00
N ASN A 508 -6.29 5.32 8.47
CA ASN A 508 -7.39 4.61 9.12
C ASN A 508 -7.93 5.43 10.33
N THR A 509 -9.22 5.27 10.63
CA THR A 509 -9.82 5.80 11.86
C THR A 509 -9.73 4.75 12.97
N TYR A 510 -9.09 5.08 14.08
CA TYR A 510 -8.96 4.20 15.24
C TYR A 510 -9.92 4.62 16.35
N THR A 511 -10.83 3.74 16.77
CA THR A 511 -11.84 4.07 17.78
C THR A 511 -11.68 3.22 19.04
N LEU A 512 -11.67 3.84 20.20
CA LEU A 512 -11.75 3.18 21.51
C LEU A 512 -12.92 3.76 22.31
N THR A 513 -13.52 2.95 23.17
CA THR A 513 -14.61 3.39 24.07
C THR A 513 -14.13 3.30 25.51
N THR A 514 -14.32 4.35 26.31
CA THR A 514 -14.27 4.21 27.78
C THR A 514 -15.68 4.19 28.34
N GLN A 515 -15.86 3.47 29.44
CA GLN A 515 -17.09 3.49 30.22
C GLN A 515 -16.75 4.00 31.62
N ASP A 516 -17.64 4.81 32.19
CA ASP A 516 -17.48 5.25 33.57
C ASP A 516 -17.38 4.02 34.45
N LYS A 517 -16.44 4.03 35.41
CA LYS A 517 -16.45 3.09 36.52
C LYS A 517 -17.69 3.36 37.37
N GLY A 518 -18.84 2.86 36.91
CA GLY A 518 -19.99 2.61 37.75
C GLY A 518 -19.48 1.85 38.96
N SER A 519 -19.86 2.30 40.16
CA SER A 519 -19.36 1.75 41.42
C SER A 519 -19.72 0.27 41.54
N SER A 520 -18.87 -0.60 41.00
CA SER A 520 -18.99 -2.04 41.15
C SER A 520 -18.54 -2.36 42.57
N THR A 521 -19.52 -2.72 43.39
CA THR A 521 -19.25 -3.33 44.68
C THR A 521 -18.43 -4.59 44.44
N CYS A 522 -17.19 -4.62 44.92
CA CYS A 522 -16.29 -5.78 44.82
C CYS A 522 -17.04 -7.07 45.19
N ALA A 523 -16.76 -8.19 44.49
CA ALA A 523 -17.36 -9.47 44.81
C ALA A 523 -17.19 -9.79 46.29
N ARG A 524 -18.31 -10.19 46.90
CA ARG A 524 -18.40 -10.49 48.33
C ARG A 524 -17.82 -11.87 48.63
N LEU A 525 -16.50 -11.98 48.56
CA LEU A 525 -15.73 -13.14 49.02
C LEU A 525 -15.77 -13.21 50.56
N VAL A 526 -16.00 -14.40 51.11
CA VAL A 526 -16.25 -14.63 52.53
C VAL A 526 -14.95 -14.86 53.31
N ILE A 527 -13.91 -15.40 52.65
CA ILE A 527 -12.60 -15.67 53.23
C ILE A 527 -11.67 -14.46 53.04
N LEU A 528 -11.53 -13.96 51.81
CA LEU A 528 -10.67 -12.81 51.49
C LEU A 528 -11.30 -11.44 51.84
N GLY A 529 -12.61 -11.41 52.05
CA GLY A 529 -13.35 -10.21 52.47
C GLY A 529 -13.56 -9.19 51.35
N ASN A 530 -14.18 -8.06 51.70
CA ASN A 530 -14.24 -6.90 50.82
C ASN A 530 -12.85 -6.24 50.81
N CYS A 531 -12.34 -5.88 49.62
CA CYS A 531 -11.06 -5.19 49.43
C CYS A 531 -9.79 -6.03 49.70
N GLY A 532 -9.79 -7.31 49.29
CA GLY A 532 -8.55 -8.06 49.09
C GLY A 532 -7.91 -7.76 47.72
N THR A 533 -6.59 -7.91 47.63
CA THR A 533 -5.81 -7.74 46.38
C THR A 533 -4.88 -8.94 46.16
N ILE A 534 -4.50 -9.16 44.90
CA ILE A 534 -3.42 -10.08 44.51
C ILE A 534 -2.41 -9.26 43.73
N ALA A 535 -1.14 -9.29 44.11
CA ALA A 535 -0.06 -8.69 43.35
C ALA A 535 0.86 -9.75 42.75
N ILE A 536 1.31 -9.53 41.52
CA ILE A 536 2.40 -10.28 40.89
C ILE A 536 3.57 -9.30 40.77
N ASN A 537 4.67 -9.56 41.49
CA ASN A 537 5.72 -8.59 41.76
C ASN A 537 5.16 -7.27 42.32
N ASN A 538 5.16 -6.21 41.50
CA ASN A 538 4.67 -4.87 41.85
C ASN A 538 3.30 -4.57 41.21
N ASP A 539 2.77 -5.46 40.37
CA ASP A 539 1.50 -5.26 39.66
C ASP A 539 0.35 -5.72 40.57
N GLU A 540 -0.36 -4.77 41.19
CA GLU A 540 -1.44 -5.07 42.13
C GLU A 540 -2.83 -5.07 41.47
N TYR A 541 -3.57 -6.16 41.67
CA TYR A 541 -4.90 -6.39 41.13
C TYR A 541 -5.95 -6.46 42.24
N GLN A 542 -6.97 -5.59 42.17
CA GLN A 542 -8.12 -5.67 43.07
C GLN A 542 -9.02 -6.85 42.71
N ILE A 543 -9.41 -7.65 43.70
CA ILE A 543 -10.28 -8.79 43.48
C ILE A 543 -11.74 -8.28 43.35
N ILE A 544 -12.17 -8.06 42.11
CA ILE A 544 -13.53 -7.60 41.80
C ILE A 544 -14.45 -8.77 41.48
N ASP A 545 -13.95 -9.82 40.83
CA ASP A 545 -14.68 -11.05 40.50
C ASP A 545 -13.78 -12.31 40.66
N PRO A 546 -14.35 -13.50 40.95
CA PRO A 546 -13.56 -14.74 41.06
C PRO A 546 -12.85 -15.14 39.76
N TRP A 547 -13.34 -14.69 38.61
CA TRP A 547 -12.70 -14.86 37.30
C TRP A 547 -12.33 -13.48 36.76
N SER A 548 -11.03 -13.21 36.62
CA SER A 548 -10.51 -11.93 36.16
C SER A 548 -9.43 -12.14 35.09
N THR A 549 -9.51 -11.41 33.98
CA THR A 549 -8.38 -11.29 33.05
C THR A 549 -7.53 -10.10 33.51
N VAL A 550 -6.23 -10.32 33.68
CA VAL A 550 -5.27 -9.29 34.10
C VAL A 550 -4.18 -9.13 33.02
N PRO A 551 -3.50 -7.98 32.95
CA PRO A 551 -2.27 -7.85 32.16
C PRO A 551 -1.27 -8.97 32.50
N THR A 552 -0.55 -9.48 31.50
CA THR A 552 0.50 -10.48 31.72
C THR A 552 1.72 -9.80 32.35
N THR A 553 2.04 -10.16 33.60
CA THR A 553 3.34 -9.79 34.19
C THR A 553 4.43 -10.64 33.55
N GLU A 554 5.44 -9.99 32.97
CA GLU A 554 6.65 -10.68 32.48
C GLU A 554 7.70 -10.77 33.59
N VAL A 555 8.34 -11.94 33.73
CA VAL A 555 9.40 -12.18 34.71
C VAL A 555 10.62 -12.85 34.07
N MET A 556 11.80 -12.56 34.60
CA MET A 556 13.07 -13.04 34.02
C MET A 556 13.48 -14.40 34.57
N VAL A 557 14.01 -15.27 33.72
CA VAL A 557 14.69 -16.50 34.17
C VAL A 557 15.82 -16.17 35.17
N GLY A 558 15.84 -16.90 36.28
CA GLY A 558 16.82 -16.73 37.35
C GLY A 558 16.60 -15.52 38.27
N GLU A 559 15.52 -14.76 38.11
CA GLU A 559 15.11 -13.70 39.05
C GLU A 559 13.97 -14.15 39.98
N PRO A 560 13.89 -13.62 41.21
CA PRO A 560 12.81 -13.94 42.13
C PRO A 560 11.53 -13.20 41.74
N ALA A 561 10.53 -13.95 41.26
CA ALA A 561 9.17 -13.48 41.11
C ALA A 561 8.38 -13.70 42.42
N SER A 562 7.47 -12.79 42.75
CA SER A 562 6.57 -12.92 43.91
C SER A 562 5.10 -12.89 43.51
N ILE A 563 4.28 -13.69 44.22
CA ILE A 563 2.82 -13.60 44.18
C ILE A 563 2.37 -13.32 45.61
N THR A 564 1.72 -12.17 45.82
CA THR A 564 1.29 -11.69 47.14
C THR A 564 -0.22 -11.62 47.18
N ILE A 565 -0.84 -12.28 48.16
CA ILE A 565 -2.27 -12.18 48.44
C ILE A 565 -2.42 -11.27 49.66
N SER A 566 -3.10 -10.15 49.53
CA SER A 566 -3.30 -9.16 50.59
C SER A 566 -4.78 -9.04 50.97
N THR A 567 -5.08 -8.91 52.26
CA THR A 567 -6.43 -8.71 52.78
C THR A 567 -6.40 -8.02 54.15
N PRO A 568 -7.38 -7.17 54.51
CA PRO A 568 -7.42 -6.51 55.81
C PRO A 568 -7.23 -7.45 57.01
N HIS A 569 -6.26 -7.16 57.86
CA HIS A 569 -5.80 -8.03 58.95
C HIS A 569 -6.93 -8.41 59.92
N ASN A 570 -7.81 -7.46 60.21
CA ASN A 570 -9.01 -7.65 61.05
C ASN A 570 -10.06 -8.62 60.44
N PHE A 571 -9.99 -8.90 59.14
CA PHE A 571 -10.79 -9.95 58.49
C PHE A 571 -10.05 -11.29 58.39
N ALA A 572 -8.74 -11.28 58.17
CA ALA A 572 -7.95 -12.48 57.90
C ALA A 572 -7.48 -13.25 59.14
N ALA A 573 -7.20 -12.55 60.25
CA ALA A 573 -6.64 -13.13 61.47
C ALA A 573 -7.54 -14.24 62.06
N GLY A 574 -7.18 -15.50 61.83
CA GLY A 574 -7.94 -16.67 62.26
C GLY A 574 -9.01 -17.17 61.28
N LYS A 575 -9.17 -16.56 60.09
CA LYS A 575 -10.06 -17.07 59.03
C LYS A 575 -9.34 -17.87 57.95
N ILE A 576 -8.15 -17.43 57.53
CA ILE A 576 -7.35 -18.16 56.53
C ILE A 576 -6.48 -19.19 57.26
N ASN A 577 -6.56 -20.45 56.84
CA ASN A 577 -5.81 -21.58 57.40
C ASN A 577 -4.67 -22.01 56.47
N SER A 578 -4.93 -22.00 55.16
CA SER A 578 -3.92 -22.17 54.11
C SER A 578 -4.28 -21.36 52.86
N VAL A 579 -3.26 -21.06 52.06
CA VAL A 579 -3.36 -20.47 50.72
C VAL A 579 -2.56 -21.34 49.77
N SER A 580 -3.11 -21.62 48.60
CA SER A 580 -2.50 -22.43 47.55
C SER A 580 -2.41 -21.60 46.28
N VAL A 581 -1.23 -21.52 45.67
CA VAL A 581 -1.02 -20.82 44.39
C VAL A 581 -0.64 -21.84 43.33
N TYR A 582 -1.43 -21.91 42.27
CA TYR A 582 -1.24 -22.78 41.11
C TYR A 582 -0.75 -21.95 39.92
N THR A 583 0.20 -22.52 39.18
CA THR A 583 0.90 -21.96 38.03
C THR A 583 1.27 -23.11 37.07
N GLU A 584 1.98 -22.85 35.97
CA GLU A 584 2.18 -23.81 34.86
C GLU A 584 0.83 -24.31 34.28
N ILE A 585 -0.22 -23.47 34.34
CA ILE A 585 -1.57 -23.77 33.86
C ILE A 585 -1.70 -23.22 32.44
N PHE A 586 -1.51 -24.10 31.46
CA PHE A 586 -1.68 -23.77 30.04
C PHE A 586 -3.11 -24.02 29.56
N GLY A 587 -3.58 -23.20 28.61
CA GLY A 587 -4.89 -23.36 27.97
C GLY A 587 -6.05 -22.77 28.79
N SER A 588 -6.48 -23.41 29.88
CA SER A 588 -7.64 -22.95 30.66
C SER A 588 -7.44 -23.05 32.18
N ALA A 589 -7.66 -21.92 32.86
CA ALA A 589 -7.65 -21.81 34.31
C ALA A 589 -8.66 -22.72 35.02
N ALA A 590 -9.69 -23.23 34.32
CA ALA A 590 -10.64 -24.19 34.87
C ALA A 590 -10.00 -25.54 35.25
N ASN A 591 -8.87 -25.90 34.62
CA ASN A 591 -8.18 -27.18 34.82
C ASN A 591 -6.98 -27.06 35.79
N TYR A 592 -6.97 -26.05 36.66
CA TYR A 592 -5.83 -25.69 37.52
C TYR A 592 -5.31 -26.82 38.41
N GLU A 593 -6.16 -27.80 38.76
CA GLU A 593 -5.78 -28.99 39.54
C GLU A 593 -4.69 -29.86 38.87
N LEU A 594 -4.45 -29.65 37.57
CA LEU A 594 -3.38 -30.30 36.80
C LEU A 594 -2.06 -29.50 36.80
N GLY A 595 -2.06 -28.26 37.30
CA GLY A 595 -0.89 -27.37 37.32
C GLY A 595 -0.03 -27.52 38.57
N SER A 596 1.22 -27.07 38.45
CA SER A 596 2.19 -27.04 39.55
C SER A 596 1.77 -26.01 40.60
N HIS A 597 1.90 -26.34 41.88
CA HIS A 597 1.37 -25.50 42.96
C HIS A 597 2.20 -25.47 44.24
N ILE A 598 1.99 -24.40 45.00
CA ILE A 598 2.60 -24.14 46.31
C ILE A 598 1.50 -24.03 47.36
N ASP A 599 1.46 -24.95 48.32
CA ASP A 599 0.52 -24.97 49.44
C ASP A 599 1.17 -24.35 50.69
N TYR A 600 0.76 -23.16 51.09
CA TYR A 600 1.22 -22.51 52.32
C TYR A 600 0.24 -22.71 53.49
N SER A 601 0.70 -23.26 54.62
CA SER A 601 -0.10 -23.36 55.84
C SER A 601 0.29 -22.28 56.85
N ILE A 602 -0.60 -21.32 57.08
CA ILE A 602 -0.38 -20.21 58.04
C ILE A 602 -0.17 -20.77 59.46
N MET A 603 -1.00 -21.75 59.86
CA MET A 603 -0.95 -22.36 61.20
C MET A 603 0.33 -23.14 61.49
N LYS A 604 1.01 -23.66 60.46
CA LYS A 604 2.32 -24.34 60.59
C LYS A 604 3.49 -23.41 60.28
N SER A 605 3.24 -22.30 59.59
CA SER A 605 4.26 -21.44 58.98
C SER A 605 5.24 -22.22 58.09
N ASP A 606 4.68 -23.13 57.29
CA ASP A 606 5.39 -24.14 56.52
C ASP A 606 4.67 -24.37 55.17
N TYR A 607 5.38 -24.83 54.15
CA TYR A 607 4.84 -25.00 52.80
C TYR A 607 5.19 -26.35 52.16
N TYR A 608 4.30 -26.78 51.28
CA TYR A 608 4.52 -27.89 50.35
C TYR A 608 4.55 -27.36 48.92
N VAL A 609 5.29 -28.02 48.05
CA VAL A 609 5.39 -27.73 46.61
C VAL A 609 5.14 -29.03 45.87
N SER A 610 4.31 -29.01 44.83
CA SER A 610 4.22 -30.12 43.88
C SER A 610 5.53 -30.25 43.09
N GLU A 611 5.67 -31.32 42.31
CA GLU A 611 6.68 -31.32 41.25
C GLU A 611 6.36 -30.19 40.26
N SER A 612 7.41 -29.51 39.76
CA SER A 612 7.36 -28.37 38.83
C SER A 612 8.49 -28.53 37.82
N GLU A 613 8.23 -28.19 36.56
CA GLU A 613 9.23 -28.27 35.49
C GLU A 613 9.91 -26.92 35.17
N PHE A 614 9.35 -25.81 35.67
CA PHE A 614 9.75 -24.44 35.33
C PHE A 614 10.28 -23.61 36.49
N PHE A 615 9.98 -23.88 37.77
CA PHE A 615 10.42 -23.05 38.90
C PHE A 615 10.90 -23.81 40.14
N GLN A 616 11.61 -23.09 41.02
CA GLN A 616 11.90 -23.49 42.39
C GLN A 616 11.34 -22.45 43.35
N VAL A 617 10.82 -22.89 44.50
CA VAL A 617 10.27 -21.99 45.53
C VAL A 617 11.39 -21.49 46.44
N ALA A 618 11.71 -20.20 46.34
CA ALA A 618 12.67 -19.53 47.21
C ALA A 618 12.11 -19.32 48.63
N GLY A 619 10.79 -19.27 48.77
CA GLY A 619 10.10 -19.35 50.05
C GLY A 619 8.62 -19.01 49.94
N ALA A 620 7.84 -19.40 50.95
CA ALA A 620 6.48 -18.90 51.16
C ALA A 620 6.33 -18.46 52.62
N THR A 621 5.71 -17.31 52.86
CA THR A 621 5.60 -16.70 54.18
C THR A 621 4.33 -15.88 54.32
N HIS A 622 3.97 -15.51 55.56
CA HIS A 622 2.95 -14.51 55.81
C HIS A 622 3.48 -13.39 56.70
N ARG A 623 2.94 -12.18 56.54
CA ARG A 623 3.31 -10.99 57.30
C ARG A 623 2.11 -10.09 57.55
N ILE A 624 2.25 -9.21 58.53
CA ILE A 624 1.31 -8.10 58.75
C ILE A 624 2.05 -6.84 58.36
N VAL A 625 1.49 -6.07 57.43
CA VAL A 625 2.02 -4.78 56.98
C VAL A 625 0.99 -3.68 57.23
N GLN A 626 1.41 -2.43 57.16
CA GLN A 626 0.46 -1.32 57.10
C GLN A 626 0.08 -1.06 55.64
N ASP A 627 -1.20 -0.85 55.37
CA ASP A 627 -1.70 -0.40 54.08
C ASP A 627 -1.03 0.93 53.67
N THR A 628 -0.62 1.01 52.40
CA THR A 628 0.11 2.14 51.83
C THR A 628 -0.75 3.39 51.65
N ASP A 629 -2.04 3.23 51.40
CA ASP A 629 -2.98 4.31 51.10
C ASP A 629 -3.84 4.69 52.33
N VAL A 630 -4.15 3.71 53.18
CA VAL A 630 -5.07 3.84 54.32
C VAL A 630 -4.33 3.79 55.66
N LYS A 631 -4.05 4.97 56.24
CA LYS A 631 -3.40 5.07 57.55
C LYS A 631 -4.18 4.34 58.65
N ASN A 632 -3.47 3.49 59.40
CA ASN A 632 -3.97 2.61 60.46
C ASN A 632 -4.86 1.44 59.98
N LEU A 633 -4.85 1.11 58.69
CA LEU A 633 -5.28 -0.21 58.22
C LEU A 633 -4.06 -1.14 58.23
N GLU A 634 -4.18 -2.26 58.94
CA GLU A 634 -3.21 -3.36 58.87
C GLU A 634 -3.70 -4.36 57.83
N MET A 635 -2.80 -4.82 56.96
CA MET A 635 -3.04 -5.84 55.94
C MET A 635 -2.31 -7.12 56.34
N PHE A 636 -2.98 -8.26 56.17
CA PHE A 636 -2.40 -9.58 56.28
C PHE A 636 -2.04 -10.07 54.88
N GLU A 637 -0.76 -10.29 54.64
CA GLU A 637 -0.22 -10.72 53.36
C GLU A 637 0.30 -12.15 53.45
N VAL A 638 0.03 -12.95 52.42
CA VAL A 638 0.72 -14.22 52.16
C VAL A 638 1.54 -14.05 50.87
N VAL A 639 2.85 -14.21 50.98
CA VAL A 639 3.82 -13.97 49.90
C VAL A 639 4.46 -15.29 49.51
N PHE A 640 4.35 -15.64 48.24
CA PHE A 640 5.02 -16.76 47.59
C PHE A 640 6.15 -16.21 46.73
N THR A 641 7.38 -16.67 46.91
CA THR A 641 8.54 -16.26 46.11
C THR A 641 9.10 -17.48 45.36
N MET A 642 9.21 -17.36 44.05
CA MET A 642 9.64 -18.41 43.13
C MET A 642 10.73 -17.88 42.19
N VAL A 643 11.64 -18.75 41.77
CA VAL A 643 12.69 -18.45 40.79
C VAL A 643 12.50 -19.41 39.63
N PHE A 644 12.25 -18.87 38.44
CA PHE A 644 12.07 -19.67 37.23
C PHE A 644 13.42 -20.11 36.66
N ALA A 645 13.52 -21.40 36.32
CA ALA A 645 14.71 -22.05 35.80
C ALA A 645 14.75 -22.15 34.26
N LYS A 646 13.62 -21.88 33.59
CA LYS A 646 13.43 -21.91 32.14
C LYS A 646 12.43 -20.84 31.72
N PRO A 647 12.46 -20.34 30.46
CA PRO A 647 11.37 -19.54 29.92
C PRO A 647 10.08 -20.35 29.86
N MET A 648 8.95 -19.65 29.86
CA MET A 648 7.61 -20.22 29.92
C MET A 648 6.65 -19.29 29.17
N ASP A 649 5.90 -19.85 28.21
CA ASP A 649 4.80 -19.13 27.56
C ASP A 649 3.72 -18.72 28.57
N THR A 650 2.83 -17.82 28.15
CA THR A 650 1.81 -17.23 29.01
C THR A 650 0.95 -18.29 29.73
N SER A 651 0.99 -18.26 31.05
CA SER A 651 0.28 -19.18 31.96
C SER A 651 -0.82 -18.45 32.73
N HIS A 652 -1.88 -19.18 33.07
CA HIS A 652 -2.86 -18.74 34.06
C HIS A 652 -2.28 -18.89 35.48
N ILE A 653 -2.75 -18.05 36.41
CA ILE A 653 -2.51 -18.22 37.85
C ILE A 653 -3.86 -18.48 38.52
N VAL A 654 -3.89 -19.44 39.43
CA VAL A 654 -5.08 -19.70 40.26
C VAL A 654 -4.70 -19.68 41.73
N VAL A 655 -5.46 -18.93 42.53
CA VAL A 655 -5.23 -18.79 43.97
C VAL A 655 -6.42 -19.39 44.71
N GLU A 656 -6.18 -20.44 45.49
CA GLU A 656 -7.19 -21.03 46.37
C GLU A 656 -6.89 -20.68 47.83
N THR A 657 -7.86 -20.11 48.54
CA THR A 657 -7.75 -19.82 49.98
C THR A 657 -8.68 -20.76 50.76
N LYS A 658 -8.17 -21.43 51.79
CA LYS A 658 -8.94 -22.38 52.61
C LYS A 658 -9.07 -21.89 54.05
N ASN A 659 -10.29 -21.95 54.59
CA ASN A 659 -10.55 -21.58 55.98
C ASN A 659 -10.33 -22.74 56.97
N MET A 660 -10.48 -22.46 58.27
CA MET A 660 -10.29 -23.46 59.34
C MET A 660 -11.27 -24.66 59.31
N HIS A 661 -12.32 -24.59 58.49
CA HIS A 661 -13.29 -25.67 58.27
C HIS A 661 -13.06 -26.42 56.94
N GLY A 662 -12.00 -26.09 56.20
CA GLY A 662 -11.67 -26.72 54.92
C GLY A 662 -12.53 -26.25 53.73
N ILE A 663 -13.30 -25.18 53.89
CA ILE A 663 -14.03 -24.55 52.77
C ILE A 663 -13.02 -23.67 52.01
N SER A 664 -12.96 -23.83 50.68
CA SER A 664 -12.14 -22.99 49.80
C SER A 664 -12.92 -21.88 49.08
N GLU A 665 -12.19 -20.82 48.75
CA GLU A 665 -12.54 -19.81 47.75
C GLU A 665 -11.40 -19.72 46.73
N THR A 666 -11.73 -19.82 45.44
CA THR A 666 -10.77 -19.88 44.33
C THR A 666 -10.90 -18.65 43.43
N ILE A 667 -9.77 -18.03 43.08
CA ILE A 667 -9.66 -16.90 42.17
C ILE A 667 -8.82 -17.32 40.96
N TYR A 668 -9.31 -16.99 39.77
CA TYR A 668 -8.71 -17.33 38.49
C TYR A 668 -8.21 -16.06 37.81
N LEU A 669 -6.90 -15.97 37.57
CA LEU A 669 -6.24 -14.89 36.87
C LEU A 669 -5.82 -15.36 35.47
N GLY A 670 -6.54 -14.89 34.47
CA GLY A 670 -6.34 -15.24 33.06
C GLY A 670 -5.05 -14.66 32.51
N ASN A 671 -4.21 -15.49 31.87
CA ASN A 671 -2.99 -15.10 31.14
C ASN A 671 -2.00 -14.24 31.96
N ALA A 672 -1.96 -14.46 33.28
CA ALA A 672 -1.37 -13.51 34.22
C ALA A 672 0.16 -13.48 34.31
N LEU A 673 0.86 -14.53 33.84
CA LEU A 673 2.31 -14.65 34.00
C LEU A 673 2.98 -15.23 32.76
N LYS A 674 4.11 -14.63 32.34
CA LYS A 674 4.99 -15.13 31.27
C LYS A 674 6.44 -15.03 31.73
N VAL A 675 7.27 -16.01 31.40
CA VAL A 675 8.68 -16.05 31.81
C VAL A 675 9.56 -15.93 30.58
N ILE A 676 10.38 -14.89 30.52
CA ILE A 676 11.26 -14.61 29.38
C ILE A 676 12.74 -14.83 29.72
N GLU A 677 13.53 -15.19 28.72
CA GLU A 677 14.98 -15.30 28.87
C GLU A 677 15.63 -13.94 29.13
N ARG A 678 16.79 -13.92 29.79
CA ARG A 678 17.52 -12.66 30.02
C ARG A 678 18.08 -12.14 28.69
N PRO A 679 17.72 -10.93 28.25
CA PRO A 679 18.30 -10.36 27.03
C PRO A 679 19.80 -10.15 27.23
N ILE A 680 20.57 -10.39 26.16
CA ILE A 680 22.04 -10.33 26.16
C ILE A 680 22.55 -8.98 26.71
N GLU A 681 21.79 -7.91 26.49
CA GLU A 681 22.11 -6.55 26.95
C GLU A 681 22.25 -6.41 28.47
N LEU A 682 21.52 -7.20 29.26
CA LEU A 682 21.57 -7.18 30.74
C LEU A 682 22.66 -8.09 31.33
N LEU A 683 23.36 -8.88 30.52
CA LEU A 683 24.49 -9.69 30.98
C LEU A 683 25.68 -8.81 31.40
N THR A 684 26.41 -9.23 32.43
CA THR A 684 27.66 -8.57 32.82
C THR A 684 28.73 -8.73 31.73
N TYR A 685 29.73 -7.85 31.69
CA TYR A 685 30.84 -7.95 30.71
C TYR A 685 31.56 -9.32 30.76
N GLU A 686 31.64 -9.94 31.93
CA GLU A 686 32.28 -11.26 32.14
C GLU A 686 31.42 -12.43 31.63
N GLU A 687 30.10 -12.21 31.49
CA GLU A 687 29.16 -13.14 30.87
C GLU A 687 29.07 -12.91 29.35
N LYS A 688 28.99 -11.66 28.89
CA LYS A 688 29.03 -11.29 27.45
C LYS A 688 30.26 -11.84 26.75
N SER A 689 31.43 -11.76 27.40
CA SER A 689 32.70 -12.30 26.88
C SER A 689 32.69 -13.81 26.62
N LYS A 690 31.69 -14.57 27.09
CA LYS A 690 31.55 -16.02 26.82
C LYS A 690 30.73 -16.35 25.58
N PHE A 691 30.00 -15.38 25.02
CA PHE A 691 29.20 -15.52 23.80
C PHE A 691 29.91 -14.99 22.55
N GLU A 692 30.99 -14.22 22.71
CA GLU A 692 31.68 -13.48 21.64
C GLU A 692 32.67 -14.36 20.85
N LEU A 693 32.18 -15.43 20.19
CA LEU A 693 32.97 -16.31 19.32
C LEU A 693 32.24 -16.81 18.06
N ILE A 694 31.35 -16.00 17.48
CA ILE A 694 30.96 -16.11 16.07
C ILE A 694 31.00 -14.70 15.45
N SER A 695 32.08 -14.40 14.73
CA SER A 695 32.23 -13.15 13.98
C SER A 695 31.95 -13.40 12.50
N GLU A 696 30.91 -12.78 11.96
CA GLU A 696 30.78 -12.60 10.51
C GLU A 696 31.76 -11.50 10.03
N PRO A 697 32.30 -11.60 8.80
CA PRO A 697 33.30 -10.65 8.32
C PRO A 697 32.66 -9.37 7.76
N GLU A 698 33.15 -8.22 8.22
CA GLU A 698 32.80 -6.91 7.65
C GLU A 698 33.23 -6.81 6.18
N LEU A 699 32.31 -6.31 5.33
CA LEU A 699 32.62 -5.89 3.97
C LEU A 699 33.61 -4.71 3.98
N LYS A 700 34.76 -4.88 3.32
CA LYS A 700 35.66 -3.78 2.96
C LYS A 700 35.70 -3.55 1.47
N ASP A 701 35.01 -2.49 1.08
CA ASP A 701 35.43 -1.46 0.12
C ASP A 701 36.79 -1.70 -0.58
N ILE A 702 36.76 -1.75 -1.92
CA ILE A 702 37.95 -1.78 -2.78
C ILE A 702 37.78 -0.84 -3.97
N SER A 703 38.40 0.32 -3.84
CA SER A 703 38.60 1.30 -4.90
C SER A 703 39.69 0.86 -5.89
N SER A 704 39.36 0.95 -7.18
CA SER A 704 40.22 1.14 -8.38
C SER A 704 41.69 0.67 -8.38
N LEU A 705 42.06 -0.15 -9.38
CA LEU A 705 43.33 0.04 -10.12
C LEU A 705 43.34 -0.73 -11.46
N ASP A 706 43.74 -0.05 -12.52
CA ASP A 706 43.85 -0.56 -13.90
C ASP A 706 44.91 -1.66 -14.08
N MET A 707 44.70 -2.57 -15.06
CA MET A 707 45.72 -2.88 -16.10
C MET A 707 45.20 -3.80 -17.22
N ASP A 708 45.25 -3.26 -18.45
CA ASP A 708 45.63 -3.84 -19.75
C ASP A 708 45.08 -5.19 -20.30
N ILE A 709 44.38 -5.02 -21.43
CA ILE A 709 44.08 -5.89 -22.58
C ILE A 709 45.35 -5.98 -23.49
N GLU A 710 45.76 -7.05 -24.20
CA GLU A 710 45.24 -8.40 -24.58
C GLU A 710 46.47 -9.28 -25.01
N PRO A 711 46.43 -10.25 -25.97
CA PRO A 711 45.74 -11.55 -26.03
C PRO A 711 46.73 -12.74 -26.19
N ASP A 712 46.26 -14.00 -26.29
CA ASP A 712 46.26 -14.81 -27.55
C ASP A 712 45.98 -16.33 -27.35
N MET A 713 45.36 -16.93 -28.38
CA MET A 713 45.24 -18.35 -28.79
C MET A 713 44.64 -19.47 -27.91
N ASP A 714 43.52 -19.96 -28.44
CA ASP A 714 43.27 -21.33 -28.94
C ASP A 714 42.31 -22.29 -28.21
N MET A 715 41.35 -22.76 -29.02
CA MET A 715 40.31 -23.75 -28.73
C MET A 715 40.87 -25.12 -28.33
N LEU A 716 40.12 -25.85 -27.49
CA LEU A 716 39.74 -27.23 -27.81
C LEU A 716 38.46 -27.67 -27.06
N SER A 717 37.49 -28.17 -27.81
CA SER A 717 36.19 -28.65 -27.35
C SER A 717 36.25 -30.05 -26.73
N ILE A 718 35.65 -30.25 -25.55
CA ILE A 718 35.24 -31.56 -25.01
C ILE A 718 33.89 -31.39 -24.30
N ASP A 719 32.90 -32.20 -24.67
CA ASP A 719 31.57 -32.29 -24.04
C ASP A 719 31.61 -32.94 -22.64
N PRO A 720 30.65 -32.68 -21.75
CA PRO A 720 30.77 -32.98 -20.32
C PRO A 720 30.37 -34.42 -19.94
N GLU A 721 31.12 -35.02 -19.01
CA GLU A 721 30.62 -36.07 -18.10
C GLU A 721 30.37 -35.48 -16.70
N PRO A 722 29.34 -35.96 -15.96
CA PRO A 722 28.91 -35.31 -14.72
C PRO A 722 29.86 -35.58 -13.55
N VAL A 723 30.52 -34.53 -13.07
CA VAL A 723 31.34 -34.58 -11.86
C VAL A 723 30.44 -34.60 -10.62
N VAL A 724 30.21 -35.79 -10.07
CA VAL A 724 29.60 -35.96 -8.75
C VAL A 724 30.58 -35.48 -7.68
N SER A 725 30.39 -34.25 -7.19
CA SER A 725 31.16 -33.69 -6.09
C SER A 725 30.86 -34.44 -4.79
N LYS A 726 31.84 -35.20 -4.29
CA LYS A 726 31.77 -35.79 -2.95
C LYS A 726 31.94 -34.69 -1.90
N VAL A 727 30.83 -34.25 -1.31
CA VAL A 727 30.85 -33.39 -0.13
C VAL A 727 31.48 -34.16 1.04
N THR A 728 32.53 -33.59 1.63
CA THR A 728 33.15 -34.09 2.87
C THR A 728 32.95 -33.10 4.00
N CYS A 729 32.16 -33.48 5.00
CA CYS A 729 31.87 -32.67 6.17
C CYS A 729 33.08 -32.51 7.12
N GLY A 730 33.13 -31.39 7.85
CA GLY A 730 34.18 -31.08 8.81
C GLY A 730 34.15 -31.97 10.07
N ASN A 731 35.31 -32.12 10.73
CA ASN A 731 35.45 -32.90 11.96
C ASN A 731 34.40 -32.51 13.02
N GLY A 732 33.62 -33.48 13.48
CA GLY A 732 32.51 -33.28 14.43
C GLY A 732 31.12 -33.34 13.79
N THR A 733 31.02 -33.34 12.47
CA THR A 733 29.77 -33.50 11.72
C THR A 733 29.79 -34.74 10.81
N MET A 734 28.61 -35.23 10.42
CA MET A 734 28.42 -36.35 9.50
C MET A 734 27.43 -35.95 8.40
N LEU A 735 27.61 -36.51 7.20
CA LEU A 735 26.75 -36.23 6.05
C LEU A 735 25.44 -37.02 6.18
N LYS A 736 24.30 -36.32 6.11
CA LYS A 736 22.95 -36.90 6.04
C LYS A 736 22.13 -36.06 5.07
N ASP A 737 21.55 -36.70 4.07
CA ASP A 737 20.70 -36.06 3.05
C ASP A 737 21.37 -34.83 2.39
N ASN A 738 22.66 -34.97 2.05
CA ASN A 738 23.57 -33.94 1.54
C ASN A 738 23.86 -32.72 2.45
N LEU A 739 23.35 -32.69 3.69
CA LEU A 739 23.74 -31.71 4.72
C LEU A 739 24.74 -32.29 5.73
N CYS A 740 25.57 -31.41 6.31
CA CYS A 740 26.50 -31.76 7.38
C CYS A 740 25.86 -31.50 8.75
N VAL A 741 25.58 -32.55 9.52
CA VAL A 741 24.90 -32.48 10.83
C VAL A 741 25.81 -32.93 11.96
N ALA A 742 25.67 -32.34 13.16
CA ALA A 742 26.54 -32.66 14.31
C ALA A 742 26.46 -34.13 14.75
N ASN A 743 27.60 -34.72 15.10
CA ASN A 743 27.70 -36.11 15.55
C ASN A 743 27.20 -36.25 17.00
N GLU A 744 26.21 -37.11 17.24
CA GLU A 744 25.53 -37.30 18.53
C GLU A 744 26.47 -37.67 19.71
N MET A 745 27.65 -38.23 19.46
CA MET A 745 28.63 -38.48 20.53
C MET A 745 29.32 -37.21 21.08
N SER A 746 29.16 -36.05 20.45
CA SER A 746 29.69 -34.77 20.97
C SER A 746 28.94 -34.26 22.20
N PHE A 747 27.62 -34.50 22.27
CA PHE A 747 26.74 -34.01 23.34
C PHE A 747 27.10 -34.59 24.71
N TYR A 748 27.47 -35.87 24.74
CA TYR A 748 27.87 -36.58 25.97
C TYR A 748 29.20 -36.08 26.55
N PHE A 749 30.10 -35.57 25.70
CA PHE A 749 31.38 -34.99 26.14
C PHE A 749 31.21 -33.58 26.71
N PHE A 750 30.23 -32.83 26.21
CA PHE A 750 29.88 -31.49 26.68
C PHE A 750 29.30 -31.53 28.10
N ILE A 751 28.32 -32.40 28.36
CA ILE A 751 27.71 -32.58 29.69
C ILE A 751 28.74 -33.03 30.74
N ASN A 752 29.69 -33.90 30.38
CA ASN A 752 30.67 -34.43 31.33
C ASN A 752 31.77 -33.42 31.72
N GLN A 753 32.04 -32.39 30.91
CA GLN A 753 32.85 -31.25 31.36
C GLN A 753 32.04 -30.22 32.15
N PHE A 754 30.76 -30.04 31.84
CA PHE A 754 29.88 -29.13 32.58
C PHE A 754 29.71 -29.56 34.05
N MET A 755 29.62 -30.88 34.30
CA MET A 755 29.54 -31.51 35.62
C MET A 755 30.86 -31.49 36.44
N VAL A 756 31.96 -30.94 35.92
CA VAL A 756 33.25 -30.82 36.64
C VAL A 756 33.53 -29.37 37.07
N LEU A 757 32.76 -28.40 36.58
CA LEU A 757 32.84 -26.99 36.97
C LEU A 757 31.96 -26.64 38.18
N PHE A 758 31.01 -27.50 38.54
CA PHE A 758 30.27 -27.47 39.81
C PHE A 758 30.47 -28.83 40.51
N GLY A 759 31.16 -28.81 41.66
CA GLY A 759 31.42 -29.99 42.48
C GLY A 759 30.34 -30.29 43.50
#